data_AF-A0AAP3HBK1-F1
#
_entry.id   AF-A0AAP3HBK1-F1
#
_cell.length_a   1.000
_cell.length_b   1.000
_cell.length_c   1.000
_cell.angle_alpha   90.00
_cell.angle_beta   90.00
_cell.angle_gamma   90.00
#
_symmetry.space_group_name_H-M   'P 1'
#
loop_
_entity.id
_entity.type
_entity.pdbx_description
1 polymer ?
#
loop_
_entity_poly.entity_id
_entity_poly.type
_entity_poly.pdbx_seq_one_letter_code
_entity_poly.pdbx_strand_id
1 'polypeptide(L)'
;MPKYVEGVELTQEGMHAIFARMGHGDITSGSIYNGVPTIDTDALNRQGFMPVLTGVGPRRDSGHWIMLIKGPGNQYFLFDPLGKTSGEGYKNTLLAQLPIASTLSVIPNNPGLNMGLCGYWVASVGLKARAELNKDNPPDLETLGRTTTEEMRNELTDNGYLKITGWLRAVADNFPAGAPQPDAKALRETTEKDLHIELPSPVPPVKDTAPKEVSTKPTAPQIAPKHSLDSKLLENDDDVLDTIKYVHKEYLGKPYPGPLKNPKAPEEGRLPPNEGPDRGPHGLAHTVRTMACAEVMIEEARKAQLRGETLGKAKNGQTLADVTPEELKKILIAQAFFVVGRDDERSGYDDVHKRNFYAEYHEKSEQAFRKYVEDNKLIGKIFKDQKEVDFYAAIILDKNHEWDASPAHILINQGHMVDLMRTKAPAEVALERTYNTLKGTVGSKGAEVILKAHRDFFFATGAVVPLVNPEAIDDPSRGGPYENPYSGEKFVIVDDKVPASKKDLPKAVNRDYKLKDNERFLTIKEYYAFPDVQQTYPGYKTRLEGSSYYFPTPFAGECEQNPAKCLGAIQKARSKLQTDAIKNGFQSSSDKERRQPNMDEIAAARIIQQIMANPDCIGNDHVSINGQELGEKFFRDLLAKCDMAVVGSLLNDTDIKNIDTLMRHEKDTEFHSTDPKAVPVRIGDAWENRIRKKGGNVTQMKQDLIFLMQNDAWYFSRVNAIAQNRDKGSTFKEVLFTALMTPLTNKSLMDTSHVPAPKKLYRGLNLPQEFTNKLINQANAIIANTENTLFTDLSAEAFKQIKLNDFSQMSGRTCASTTKNMKLLTDIWGSNVIFEMLDPDGLLHPKQVGTHMAGSEDEFSVYLPEDVALVPTKVTLDGKTDTGEDRYIFTLVAVKSPDFIPRHESGYAVEPFMKMQKEKVTQALDAIEKGKGGYNIDEQLKNLRIEMVRQAKLPLREGIFDRISHRLSLETSDNKISPERRDFLNQHVIPVLQECHIALRTNNMEMMQNALAKFPTDKQWSAFKSGEAVRAKAQMDVLKQQIEKKIMLQTQIIPALTECGEALDKQNVTEALQALNKLPAEKEIGKAKGIGQELRGQIVGVTQELTGNLEPLQRAVTTPVVKDAEKMRVRYETLVTDVTKRVTDFEKIKPVNLDSYNKAIADLNNMQQELTLLRNEKIRMHTDKDKAVDFSDIEALEKRLQEAQP
;
A
#
# COMPACT_ATOMS: atom_id res chain seq x y z
N MET A 1 -6.63 13.61 37.88
CA MET A 1 -7.29 12.31 37.70
C MET A 1 -8.39 12.49 36.67
N PRO A 2 -8.64 11.50 35.80
CA PRO A 2 -9.72 11.58 34.80
C PRO A 2 -11.07 11.80 35.50
N LYS A 3 -11.90 12.66 34.91
CA LYS A 3 -13.10 13.18 35.57
C LYS A 3 -14.22 12.14 35.65
N TYR A 4 -14.42 11.35 34.60
CA TYR A 4 -15.59 10.47 34.47
C TYR A 4 -15.27 8.97 34.54
N VAL A 5 -14.07 8.55 34.15
CA VAL A 5 -13.67 7.13 34.18
C VAL A 5 -12.29 6.99 34.82
N GLU A 6 -12.17 6.18 35.88
CA GLU A 6 -10.90 5.83 36.50
C GLU A 6 -10.58 4.36 36.20
N GLY A 7 -9.53 4.12 35.41
CA GLY A 7 -9.21 2.78 34.90
C GLY A 7 -10.24 2.30 33.86
N VAL A 8 -11.22 1.52 34.31
CA VAL A 8 -12.36 1.00 33.51
C VAL A 8 -13.70 1.16 34.24
N GLU A 9 -13.71 1.82 35.40
CA GLU A 9 -14.91 2.05 36.21
C GLU A 9 -15.35 3.51 36.17
N LEU A 10 -16.65 3.73 36.32
CA LEU A 10 -17.22 5.07 36.36
C LEU A 10 -16.94 5.74 37.70
N THR A 11 -16.49 7.00 37.66
CA THR A 11 -16.53 7.87 38.84
C THR A 11 -17.99 8.25 39.15
N GLN A 12 -18.26 8.82 40.32
CA GLN A 12 -19.62 9.32 40.62
C GLN A 12 -20.09 10.39 39.61
N GLU A 13 -19.20 11.30 39.20
CA GLU A 13 -19.49 12.28 38.15
C GLU A 13 -19.70 11.60 36.78
N GLY A 14 -18.95 10.55 36.48
CA GLY A 14 -19.11 9.76 35.25
C GLY A 14 -20.44 9.02 35.21
N MET A 15 -20.87 8.50 36.36
CA MET A 15 -22.18 7.86 36.51
C MET A 15 -23.31 8.86 36.24
N HIS A 16 -23.25 10.07 36.79
CA HIS A 16 -24.25 11.10 36.48
C HIS A 16 -24.22 11.51 35.01
N ALA A 17 -23.02 11.68 34.44
CA ALA A 17 -22.85 12.07 33.05
C ALA A 17 -23.39 11.02 32.07
N ILE A 18 -23.10 9.73 32.27
CA ILE A 18 -23.62 8.66 31.40
C ILE A 18 -25.15 8.56 31.48
N PHE A 19 -25.73 8.66 32.68
CA PHE A 19 -27.19 8.65 32.86
C PHE A 19 -27.86 9.88 32.22
N ALA A 20 -27.26 11.06 32.31
CA ALA A 20 -27.76 12.25 31.63
C ALA A 20 -27.80 12.05 30.09
N ARG A 21 -26.78 11.41 29.51
CA ARG A 21 -26.75 11.06 28.08
C ARG A 21 -27.73 9.94 27.70
N MET A 22 -28.22 9.17 28.67
CA MET A 22 -29.29 8.20 28.48
C MET A 22 -30.70 8.80 28.71
N GLY A 23 -30.81 10.12 28.94
CA GLY A 23 -32.09 10.79 29.19
C GLY A 23 -32.51 10.84 30.67
N HIS A 24 -31.61 10.52 31.59
CA HIS A 24 -31.80 10.59 33.04
C HIS A 24 -30.94 11.69 33.67
N GLY A 25 -31.20 12.95 33.31
CA GLY A 25 -30.37 14.12 33.68
C GLY A 25 -30.34 14.49 35.17
N ASP A 26 -31.40 14.18 35.92
CA ASP A 26 -31.54 14.55 37.34
C ASP A 26 -31.32 13.34 38.29
N ILE A 27 -30.42 12.42 37.90
CA ILE A 27 -30.20 11.20 38.68
C ILE A 27 -29.42 11.50 39.98
N THR A 28 -29.90 10.98 41.10
CA THR A 28 -29.25 10.99 42.40
C THR A 28 -28.76 9.58 42.72
N SER A 29 -27.45 9.42 42.90
CA SER A 29 -26.81 8.15 43.29
C SER A 29 -26.70 8.03 44.81
N GLY A 30 -26.86 6.81 45.33
CA GLY A 30 -26.56 6.50 46.74
C GLY A 30 -25.10 6.10 46.95
N SER A 31 -24.70 5.93 48.21
CA SER A 31 -23.37 5.42 48.55
C SER A 31 -23.38 4.54 49.79
N ILE A 32 -22.39 3.65 49.92
CA ILE A 32 -22.12 2.89 51.15
C ILE A 32 -20.66 3.16 51.56
N TYR A 33 -20.49 4.02 52.57
CA TYR A 33 -19.19 4.44 53.10
C TYR A 33 -18.91 3.73 54.43
N ASN A 34 -17.80 2.98 54.52
CA ASN A 34 -17.45 2.18 55.70
C ASN A 34 -18.61 1.31 56.25
N GLY A 35 -19.41 0.72 55.36
CA GLY A 35 -20.57 -0.12 55.74
C GLY A 35 -21.83 0.67 56.13
N VAL A 36 -21.80 2.00 56.11
CA VAL A 36 -22.96 2.86 56.37
C VAL A 36 -23.58 3.32 55.05
N PRO A 37 -24.83 2.92 54.74
CA PRO A 37 -25.53 3.32 53.52
C PRO A 37 -26.14 4.71 53.66
N THR A 38 -25.98 5.54 52.63
CA THR A 38 -26.67 6.83 52.47
C THR A 38 -27.56 6.71 51.24
N ILE A 39 -28.87 6.53 51.47
CA ILE A 39 -29.88 6.33 50.43
C ILE A 39 -30.96 7.41 50.58
N ASP A 40 -31.16 8.20 49.52
CA ASP A 40 -32.29 9.12 49.44
C ASP A 40 -33.53 8.36 48.94
N THR A 41 -34.41 8.00 49.87
CA THR A 41 -35.60 7.20 49.56
C THR A 41 -36.62 7.96 48.71
N ASP A 42 -36.72 9.28 48.84
CA ASP A 42 -37.61 10.11 48.02
C ASP A 42 -37.10 10.18 46.58
N ALA A 43 -35.78 10.37 46.40
CA ALA A 43 -35.15 10.30 45.09
C ALA A 43 -35.28 8.89 44.49
N LEU A 44 -35.02 7.82 45.24
CA LEU A 44 -35.22 6.44 44.76
C LEU A 44 -36.66 6.19 44.30
N ASN A 45 -37.64 6.69 45.06
CA ASN A 45 -39.05 6.54 44.75
C ASN A 45 -39.46 7.32 43.50
N ARG A 46 -38.94 8.54 43.32
CA ARG A 46 -39.18 9.38 42.14
C ARG A 46 -38.52 8.83 40.88
N GLN A 47 -37.29 8.35 41.00
CA GLN A 47 -36.49 7.86 39.87
C GLN A 47 -36.88 6.43 39.46
N GLY A 48 -37.42 5.64 40.38
CA GLY A 48 -37.74 4.22 40.20
C GLY A 48 -36.52 3.29 40.31
N PHE A 49 -35.32 3.85 40.45
CA PHE A 49 -34.07 3.13 40.70
C PHE A 49 -33.02 4.12 41.25
N MET A 50 -31.93 3.59 41.78
CA MET A 50 -30.79 4.35 42.27
C MET A 50 -29.50 3.55 42.07
N PRO A 51 -28.51 4.05 41.31
CA PRO A 51 -27.16 3.50 41.34
C PRO A 51 -26.51 3.82 42.68
N VAL A 52 -25.84 2.84 43.30
CA VAL A 52 -25.21 2.95 44.61
C VAL A 52 -23.75 2.56 44.50
N LEU A 53 -22.84 3.49 44.86
CA LEU A 53 -21.41 3.21 44.91
C LEU A 53 -21.05 2.58 46.26
N THR A 54 -20.40 1.42 46.23
CA THR A 54 -20.04 0.67 47.44
C THR A 54 -18.52 0.61 47.65
N GLY A 55 -18.08 0.60 48.91
CA GLY A 55 -16.65 0.48 49.25
C GLY A 55 -15.85 1.78 49.08
N VAL A 56 -16.51 2.93 49.25
CA VAL A 56 -15.89 4.26 49.13
C VAL A 56 -15.05 4.55 50.38
N GLY A 57 -13.79 4.93 50.19
CA GLY A 57 -12.90 5.46 51.24
C GLY A 57 -12.60 6.94 50.97
N PRO A 58 -11.93 7.69 51.87
CA PRO A 58 -11.77 9.15 51.78
C PRO A 58 -10.90 9.65 50.61
N ARG A 59 -10.47 8.75 49.70
CA ARG A 59 -9.63 9.04 48.53
C ARG A 59 -10.03 8.25 47.27
N ARG A 60 -11.19 7.59 47.22
CA ARG A 60 -11.64 6.80 46.06
C ARG A 60 -13.03 7.24 45.61
N ASP A 61 -13.13 7.82 44.43
CA ASP A 61 -14.40 8.33 43.84
C ASP A 61 -14.96 7.41 42.73
N SER A 62 -14.38 6.21 42.59
CA SER A 62 -14.75 5.13 41.66
C SER A 62 -14.63 3.75 42.34
N GLY A 63 -15.32 2.72 41.86
CA GLY A 63 -15.29 1.40 42.49
C GLY A 63 -16.46 0.48 42.13
N HIS A 64 -16.98 -0.27 43.13
CA HIS A 64 -18.03 -1.28 42.94
C HIS A 64 -19.42 -0.64 42.93
N TRP A 65 -20.06 -0.60 41.75
CA TRP A 65 -21.42 -0.09 41.57
C TRP A 65 -22.48 -1.20 41.61
N ILE A 66 -23.56 -0.95 42.34
CA ILE A 66 -24.78 -1.78 42.36
C ILE A 66 -26.01 -0.91 42.03
N MET A 67 -27.13 -1.53 41.67
CA MET A 67 -28.37 -0.81 41.35
C MET A 67 -29.52 -1.28 42.23
N LEU A 68 -30.06 -0.34 43.01
CA LEU A 68 -31.26 -0.53 43.80
C LEU A 68 -32.48 -0.12 42.97
N ILE A 69 -33.44 -1.03 42.80
CA ILE A 69 -34.59 -0.86 41.90
C ILE A 69 -35.86 -0.85 42.74
N LYS A 70 -36.75 0.13 42.50
CA LYS A 70 -38.06 0.17 43.14
C LYS A 70 -39.06 -0.72 42.38
N GLY A 71 -39.71 -1.62 43.11
CA GLY A 71 -40.82 -2.44 42.63
C GLY A 71 -42.19 -1.93 43.11
N PRO A 72 -43.27 -2.71 42.86
CA PRO A 72 -44.61 -2.37 43.31
C PRO A 72 -44.72 -2.34 44.84
N GLY A 73 -45.40 -1.33 45.38
CA GLY A 73 -45.60 -1.17 46.84
C GLY A 73 -44.28 -0.92 47.59
N ASN A 74 -44.05 -1.66 48.68
CA ASN A 74 -42.81 -1.60 49.47
C ASN A 74 -41.80 -2.71 49.06
N GLN A 75 -41.88 -3.22 47.83
CA GLN A 75 -40.93 -4.18 47.28
C GLN A 75 -39.78 -3.47 46.57
N TYR A 76 -38.56 -3.92 46.82
CA TYR A 76 -37.34 -3.42 46.21
C TYR A 76 -36.50 -4.58 45.70
N PHE A 77 -35.74 -4.34 44.64
CA PHE A 77 -34.87 -5.31 44.03
C PHE A 77 -33.43 -4.79 43.98
N LEU A 78 -32.46 -5.67 44.10
CA LEU A 78 -31.04 -5.33 44.01
C LEU A 78 -30.39 -6.08 42.86
N PHE A 79 -29.79 -5.34 41.93
CA PHE A 79 -28.90 -5.87 40.91
C PHE A 79 -27.45 -5.57 41.29
N ASP A 80 -26.65 -6.62 41.42
CA ASP A 80 -25.21 -6.52 41.61
C ASP A 80 -24.50 -7.22 40.43
N PRO A 81 -23.73 -6.49 39.59
CA PRO A 81 -22.99 -7.09 38.48
C PRO A 81 -22.04 -8.22 38.90
N LEU A 82 -21.55 -8.25 40.15
CA LEU A 82 -20.71 -9.34 40.68
C LEU A 82 -21.49 -10.63 41.00
N GLY A 83 -22.82 -10.58 40.95
CA GLY A 83 -23.70 -11.73 41.13
C GLY A 83 -24.40 -11.78 42.49
N LYS A 84 -25.32 -12.73 42.62
CA LYS A 84 -26.23 -12.88 43.77
C LYS A 84 -25.55 -12.81 45.14
N THR A 85 -24.46 -13.56 45.34
CA THR A 85 -23.76 -13.66 46.64
C THR A 85 -23.23 -12.29 47.09
N SER A 86 -22.73 -11.47 46.15
CA SER A 86 -22.26 -10.11 46.45
C SER A 86 -23.43 -9.21 46.85
N GLY A 87 -24.52 -9.23 46.08
CA GLY A 87 -25.72 -8.45 46.38
C GLY A 87 -26.36 -8.82 47.74
N GLU A 88 -26.38 -10.10 48.10
CA GLU A 88 -26.90 -10.55 49.40
C GLU A 88 -26.12 -9.97 50.59
N GLY A 89 -24.82 -9.69 50.41
CA GLY A 89 -23.98 -9.01 51.41
C GLY A 89 -24.45 -7.59 51.74
N TYR A 90 -25.08 -6.89 50.80
CA TYR A 90 -25.59 -5.52 51.00
C TYR A 90 -27.06 -5.47 51.42
N LYS A 91 -27.79 -6.59 51.32
CA LYS A 91 -29.24 -6.65 51.50
C LYS A 91 -29.69 -6.09 52.86
N ASN A 92 -29.12 -6.57 53.96
CA ASN A 92 -29.53 -6.13 55.30
C ASN A 92 -29.18 -4.66 55.56
N THR A 93 -28.03 -4.22 55.07
CA THR A 93 -27.54 -2.84 55.18
C THR A 93 -28.47 -1.88 54.46
N LEU A 94 -28.82 -2.16 53.20
CA LEU A 94 -29.73 -1.31 52.42
C LEU A 94 -31.17 -1.36 52.94
N LEU A 95 -31.64 -2.54 53.36
CA LEU A 95 -33.00 -2.71 53.90
C LEU A 95 -33.25 -1.83 55.13
N ALA A 96 -32.24 -1.58 55.95
CA ALA A 96 -32.34 -0.71 57.13
C ALA A 96 -32.59 0.77 56.80
N GLN A 97 -32.35 1.21 55.55
CA GLN A 97 -32.61 2.57 55.07
C GLN A 97 -33.92 2.70 54.28
N LEU A 98 -34.61 1.58 54.02
CA LEU A 98 -35.87 1.57 53.29
C LEU A 98 -37.07 1.74 54.26
N PRO A 99 -38.25 2.15 53.76
CA PRO A 99 -39.43 2.32 54.60
C PRO A 99 -39.79 1.08 55.43
N ILE A 100 -40.38 1.27 56.60
CA ILE A 100 -40.79 0.19 57.51
C ILE A 100 -41.72 -0.80 56.76
N ALA A 101 -41.47 -2.10 56.93
CA ALA A 101 -42.13 -3.20 56.22
C ALA A 101 -41.78 -3.34 54.72
N SER A 102 -40.63 -2.82 54.28
CA SER A 102 -40.08 -3.11 52.95
C SER A 102 -39.49 -4.53 52.83
N THR A 103 -39.49 -5.07 51.61
CA THR A 103 -38.77 -6.30 51.27
C THR A 103 -37.75 -6.03 50.17
N LEU A 104 -36.50 -6.46 50.35
CA LEU A 104 -35.43 -6.34 49.36
C LEU A 104 -35.02 -7.71 48.84
N SER A 105 -35.22 -7.96 47.56
CA SER A 105 -34.84 -9.22 46.89
C SER A 105 -33.67 -9.00 45.92
N VAL A 106 -32.69 -9.88 45.93
CA VAL A 106 -31.52 -9.78 45.03
C VAL A 106 -31.83 -10.52 43.74
N ILE A 107 -31.56 -9.90 42.59
CA ILE A 107 -31.69 -10.55 41.29
C ILE A 107 -30.59 -11.62 41.18
N PRO A 108 -30.94 -12.90 40.94
CA PRO A 108 -30.00 -14.02 40.97
C PRO A 108 -29.20 -14.14 39.66
N ASN A 109 -28.38 -13.15 39.32
CA ASN A 109 -27.45 -13.21 38.18
C ASN A 109 -26.15 -13.99 38.53
N ASN A 110 -25.53 -14.60 37.52
CA ASN A 110 -24.32 -15.39 37.72
C ASN A 110 -23.08 -14.53 37.98
N PRO A 111 -22.19 -14.94 38.90
CA PRO A 111 -20.91 -14.28 39.11
C PRO A 111 -19.94 -14.51 37.94
N GLY A 112 -18.94 -13.64 37.78
CA GLY A 112 -17.81 -13.84 36.86
C GLY A 112 -17.89 -13.14 35.49
N LEU A 113 -18.99 -12.44 35.18
CA LEU A 113 -19.14 -11.66 33.94
C LEU A 113 -18.81 -10.17 34.12
N ASN A 114 -18.61 -9.72 35.35
CA ASN A 114 -18.41 -8.31 35.65
C ASN A 114 -17.09 -7.76 35.06
N MET A 115 -16.00 -8.53 35.06
CA MET A 115 -14.68 -8.13 34.50
C MET A 115 -14.15 -6.73 34.93
N GLY A 116 -14.66 -6.14 36.02
CA GLY A 116 -14.33 -4.78 36.44
C GLY A 116 -15.10 -3.67 35.70
N LEU A 117 -16.34 -3.94 35.27
CA LEU A 117 -17.19 -3.02 34.51
C LEU A 117 -18.52 -2.75 35.24
N CYS A 118 -18.51 -2.69 36.58
CA CYS A 118 -19.73 -2.56 37.39
C CYS A 118 -20.56 -1.35 36.97
N GLY A 119 -19.92 -0.20 36.79
CA GLY A 119 -20.61 1.02 36.41
C GLY A 119 -21.31 0.91 35.05
N TYR A 120 -20.65 0.30 34.07
CA TYR A 120 -21.22 0.05 32.75
C TYR A 120 -22.41 -0.92 32.83
N TRP A 121 -22.29 -2.02 33.57
CA TRP A 121 -23.36 -3.01 33.69
C TRP A 121 -24.61 -2.48 34.40
N VAL A 122 -24.43 -1.60 35.39
CA VAL A 122 -25.54 -0.88 36.02
C VAL A 122 -26.25 0.03 35.00
N ALA A 123 -25.49 0.72 34.16
CA ALA A 123 -26.00 1.62 33.12
C ALA A 123 -26.53 0.90 31.87
N SER A 124 -26.19 -0.37 31.64
CA SER A 124 -26.72 -1.19 30.54
C SER A 124 -27.80 -2.16 31.00
N VAL A 125 -27.39 -3.30 31.56
CA VAL A 125 -28.24 -4.43 31.94
C VAL A 125 -29.12 -4.10 33.15
N GLY A 126 -28.63 -3.27 34.08
CA GLY A 126 -29.41 -2.83 35.23
C GLY A 126 -30.69 -2.07 34.84
N LEU A 127 -30.59 -1.13 33.88
CA LEU A 127 -31.74 -0.39 33.35
C LEU A 127 -32.74 -1.30 32.63
N LYS A 128 -32.26 -2.29 31.88
CA LYS A 128 -33.14 -3.29 31.25
C LYS A 128 -33.86 -4.14 32.28
N ALA A 129 -33.16 -4.59 33.30
CA ALA A 129 -33.77 -5.35 34.40
C ALA A 129 -34.87 -4.54 35.10
N ARG A 130 -34.65 -3.24 35.31
CA ARG A 130 -35.70 -2.33 35.80
C ARG A 130 -36.89 -2.27 34.84
N ALA A 131 -36.66 -2.13 33.55
CA ALA A 131 -37.75 -2.05 32.57
C ALA A 131 -38.60 -3.33 32.57
N GLU A 132 -37.98 -4.51 32.63
CA GLU A 132 -38.67 -5.80 32.70
C GLU A 132 -39.48 -5.97 33.99
N LEU A 133 -38.94 -5.52 35.14
CA LEU A 133 -39.64 -5.57 36.43
C LEU A 133 -40.88 -4.66 36.51
N ASN A 134 -40.97 -3.65 35.64
CA ASN A 134 -42.07 -2.68 35.62
C ASN A 134 -43.12 -2.97 34.53
N LYS A 135 -43.04 -4.11 33.83
CA LYS A 135 -44.11 -4.55 32.90
C LYS A 135 -45.33 -5.04 33.68
N ASP A 136 -46.50 -5.03 33.04
CA ASP A 136 -47.77 -5.49 33.65
C ASP A 136 -47.71 -6.96 34.13
N ASN A 137 -46.88 -7.79 33.48
CA ASN A 137 -46.57 -9.16 33.88
C ASN A 137 -45.04 -9.34 33.93
N PRO A 138 -44.37 -8.97 35.04
CA PRO A 138 -42.92 -9.07 35.13
C PRO A 138 -42.49 -10.55 35.23
N PRO A 139 -41.33 -10.92 34.68
CA PRO A 139 -40.78 -12.27 34.84
C PRO A 139 -40.46 -12.53 36.32
N ASP A 140 -40.46 -13.80 36.74
CA ASP A 140 -39.94 -14.18 38.05
C ASP A 140 -38.43 -13.85 38.16
N LEU A 141 -37.94 -13.73 39.39
CA LEU A 141 -36.55 -13.30 39.62
C LEU A 141 -35.51 -14.26 39.06
N GLU A 142 -35.76 -15.57 39.04
CA GLU A 142 -34.80 -16.54 38.46
C GLU A 142 -34.71 -16.37 36.94
N THR A 143 -35.86 -16.20 36.27
CA THR A 143 -35.92 -15.91 34.84
C THR A 143 -35.23 -14.59 34.52
N LEU A 144 -35.47 -13.53 35.30
CA LEU A 144 -34.80 -12.24 35.12
C LEU A 144 -33.28 -12.32 35.35
N GLY A 145 -32.84 -13.05 36.37
CA GLY A 145 -31.41 -13.30 36.66
C GLY A 145 -30.71 -14.06 35.53
N ARG A 146 -31.40 -15.03 34.91
CA ARG A 146 -30.88 -15.76 33.76
C ARG A 146 -30.78 -14.86 32.52
N THR A 147 -31.81 -14.07 32.22
CA THR A 147 -31.81 -13.15 31.07
C THR A 147 -30.72 -12.09 31.19
N THR A 148 -30.59 -11.44 32.35
CA THR A 148 -29.53 -10.45 32.60
C THR A 148 -28.13 -11.07 32.47
N THR A 149 -27.95 -12.31 32.95
CA THR A 149 -26.69 -13.06 32.76
C THR A 149 -26.39 -13.32 31.28
N GLU A 150 -27.38 -13.69 30.48
CA GLU A 150 -27.20 -13.96 29.05
C GLU A 150 -26.88 -12.67 28.29
N GLU A 151 -27.53 -11.55 28.63
CA GLU A 151 -27.24 -10.24 28.04
C GLU A 151 -25.80 -9.79 28.31
N MET A 152 -25.32 -9.91 29.55
CA MET A 152 -23.93 -9.63 29.89
C MET A 152 -22.97 -10.52 29.10
N ARG A 153 -23.29 -11.82 28.95
CA ARG A 153 -22.47 -12.77 28.16
C ARG A 153 -22.43 -12.39 26.69
N ASN A 154 -23.57 -12.08 26.09
CA ASN A 154 -23.69 -11.67 24.68
C ASN A 154 -23.00 -10.34 24.39
N GLU A 155 -22.95 -9.42 25.36
CA GLU A 155 -22.18 -8.19 25.22
C GLU A 155 -20.67 -8.40 25.37
N LEU A 156 -20.23 -9.53 25.93
CA LEU A 156 -18.82 -9.89 26.06
C LEU A 156 -18.30 -10.76 24.91
N THR A 157 -19.17 -11.38 24.10
CA THR A 157 -18.76 -12.08 22.87
C THR A 157 -18.18 -11.09 21.85
N ASP A 158 -17.38 -11.57 20.89
CA ASP A 158 -16.78 -10.76 19.83
C ASP A 158 -16.03 -9.51 20.33
N ASN A 159 -14.99 -9.72 21.17
CA ASN A 159 -14.18 -8.68 21.83
C ASN A 159 -15.01 -7.64 22.60
N GLY A 160 -16.19 -8.01 23.07
CA GLY A 160 -17.08 -7.13 23.82
C GLY A 160 -16.39 -6.39 24.97
N TYR A 161 -15.58 -7.09 25.76
CA TYR A 161 -14.79 -6.47 26.83
C TYR A 161 -13.84 -5.36 26.34
N LEU A 162 -13.11 -5.59 25.25
CA LEU A 162 -12.21 -4.59 24.68
C LEU A 162 -12.96 -3.41 24.06
N LYS A 163 -14.13 -3.67 23.44
CA LYS A 163 -15.00 -2.61 22.91
C LYS A 163 -15.53 -1.70 24.02
N ILE A 164 -16.06 -2.29 25.09
CA ILE A 164 -16.59 -1.54 26.24
C ILE A 164 -15.47 -0.74 26.93
N THR A 165 -14.33 -1.36 27.21
CA THR A 165 -13.20 -0.67 27.86
C THR A 165 -12.53 0.38 26.97
N GLY A 166 -12.44 0.13 25.66
CA GLY A 166 -11.96 1.11 24.68
C GLY A 166 -12.86 2.33 24.62
N TRP A 167 -14.18 2.13 24.59
CA TRP A 167 -15.16 3.21 24.67
C TRP A 167 -15.04 4.01 25.97
N LEU A 168 -15.00 3.35 27.13
CA LEU A 168 -14.84 4.02 28.42
C LEU A 168 -13.54 4.83 28.53
N ARG A 169 -12.44 4.35 27.92
CA ARG A 169 -11.18 5.12 27.85
C ARG A 169 -11.26 6.33 26.93
N ALA A 170 -11.95 6.20 25.80
CA ALA A 170 -12.11 7.30 24.84
C ALA A 170 -12.92 8.47 25.42
N VAL A 171 -13.85 8.19 26.33
CA VAL A 171 -14.71 9.18 26.98
C VAL A 171 -14.21 9.65 28.34
N ALA A 172 -12.98 9.29 28.74
CA ALA A 172 -12.47 9.43 30.12
C ALA A 172 -12.67 10.81 30.76
N ASP A 173 -12.66 11.88 29.94
CA ASP A 173 -12.89 13.26 30.37
C ASP A 173 -14.23 13.86 29.89
N ASN A 174 -14.94 13.22 28.96
CA ASN A 174 -16.31 13.58 28.57
C ASN A 174 -17.06 12.50 27.78
N PHE A 175 -18.34 12.27 28.10
CA PHE A 175 -19.23 11.48 27.25
C PHE A 175 -19.71 12.29 26.03
N PRO A 176 -19.70 11.70 24.82
CA PRO A 176 -20.08 12.36 23.58
C PRO A 176 -21.51 12.91 23.62
N ALA A 177 -21.73 14.03 22.92
CA ALA A 177 -23.04 14.66 22.80
C ALA A 177 -23.89 13.94 21.73
N GLY A 178 -25.18 13.76 21.99
CA GLY A 178 -26.10 13.06 21.07
C GLY A 178 -27.53 13.00 21.61
N ALA A 179 -28.43 12.42 20.82
CA ALA A 179 -29.80 12.14 21.25
C ALA A 179 -29.80 11.11 22.40
N PRO A 180 -30.69 11.24 23.42
CA PRO A 180 -30.79 10.29 24.52
C PRO A 180 -30.93 8.84 24.05
N GLN A 181 -30.11 7.95 24.60
CA GLN A 181 -30.15 6.51 24.29
C GLN A 181 -30.71 5.72 25.46
N PRO A 182 -31.41 4.60 25.22
CA PRO A 182 -32.15 3.88 26.27
C PRO A 182 -31.25 3.22 27.32
N ASP A 183 -30.00 2.91 26.99
CA ASP A 183 -29.02 2.28 27.87
C ASP A 183 -27.57 2.53 27.39
N ALA A 184 -26.59 2.13 28.20
CA ALA A 184 -25.18 2.38 27.91
C ALA A 184 -24.65 1.60 26.69
N LYS A 185 -25.23 0.44 26.36
CA LYS A 185 -24.86 -0.32 25.16
C LYS A 185 -25.28 0.45 23.91
N ALA A 186 -26.53 0.91 23.86
CA ALA A 186 -27.04 1.71 22.75
C ALA A 186 -26.27 3.04 22.62
N LEU A 187 -25.95 3.68 23.74
CA LEU A 187 -25.12 4.90 23.74
C LEU A 187 -23.73 4.66 23.15
N ARG A 188 -23.07 3.57 23.55
CA ARG A 188 -21.77 3.16 23.01
C ARG A 188 -21.85 2.88 21.52
N GLU A 189 -22.74 1.99 21.08
CA GLU A 189 -22.88 1.58 19.67
C GLU A 189 -23.18 2.77 18.74
N THR A 190 -23.93 3.76 19.25
CA THR A 190 -24.25 4.98 18.49
C THR A 190 -23.04 5.92 18.38
N THR A 191 -22.14 5.94 19.37
CA THR A 191 -21.08 6.95 19.49
C THR A 191 -19.66 6.42 19.18
N GLU A 192 -19.47 5.11 19.12
CA GLU A 192 -18.18 4.46 18.77
C GLU A 192 -17.64 4.90 17.40
N LYS A 193 -18.54 5.19 16.43
CA LYS A 193 -18.15 5.66 15.09
C LYS A 193 -17.52 7.05 15.10
N ASP A 194 -17.97 7.92 16.00
CA ASP A 194 -17.53 9.30 16.10
C ASP A 194 -16.25 9.46 16.94
N LEU A 195 -15.98 8.50 17.84
CA LEU A 195 -14.85 8.53 18.77
C LEU A 195 -13.53 7.99 18.18
N HIS A 196 -13.51 7.57 16.91
CA HIS A 196 -12.32 7.02 16.21
C HIS A 196 -11.50 6.04 17.07
N ILE A 197 -12.16 5.09 17.72
CA ILE A 197 -11.53 4.09 18.56
C ILE A 197 -11.02 2.96 17.67
N GLU A 198 -9.71 2.90 17.42
CA GLU A 198 -9.09 1.74 16.76
C GLU A 198 -9.13 0.53 17.70
N LEU A 199 -10.13 -0.32 17.50
CA LEU A 199 -10.27 -1.58 18.24
C LEU A 199 -9.69 -2.72 17.40
N PRO A 200 -8.72 -3.50 17.92
CA PRO A 200 -8.25 -4.69 17.24
C PRO A 200 -9.38 -5.75 17.19
N SER A 201 -9.55 -6.34 16.00
CA SER A 201 -10.66 -7.23 15.67
C SER A 201 -10.67 -8.53 16.51
N PRO A 202 -11.85 -9.05 16.94
CA PRO A 202 -12.01 -10.34 17.62
C PRO A 202 -12.01 -11.54 16.67
N VAL A 203 -11.11 -12.47 16.98
CA VAL A 203 -11.13 -13.92 16.75
C VAL A 203 -11.30 -14.44 15.30
N PRO A 204 -10.30 -15.21 14.80
CA PRO A 204 -10.30 -15.75 13.45
C PRO A 204 -11.06 -17.09 13.34
N PRO A 205 -11.67 -17.41 12.19
CA PRO A 205 -11.79 -18.79 11.77
C PRO A 205 -10.41 -19.34 11.36
N VAL A 206 -10.23 -20.64 11.52
CA VAL A 206 -8.95 -21.35 11.55
C VAL A 206 -8.07 -21.14 10.31
N LYS A 207 -6.83 -20.68 10.59
CA LYS A 207 -5.56 -20.74 9.84
C LYS A 207 -5.37 -19.89 8.58
N ASP A 208 -4.89 -18.67 8.80
CA ASP A 208 -3.55 -18.28 8.35
C ASP A 208 -2.84 -17.49 9.47
N THR A 209 -1.65 -17.92 9.89
CA THR A 209 -0.85 -17.29 10.96
C THR A 209 0.03 -16.14 10.44
N ALA A 210 -0.15 -15.73 9.19
CA ALA A 210 0.59 -14.65 8.59
C ALA A 210 0.26 -13.29 9.26
N PRO A 211 1.24 -12.61 9.88
CA PRO A 211 0.98 -11.30 10.48
C PRO A 211 0.69 -10.25 9.40
N LYS A 212 -0.10 -9.24 9.76
CA LYS A 212 -0.63 -8.21 8.85
C LYS A 212 0.27 -6.98 8.83
N GLU A 213 0.47 -6.39 7.64
CA GLU A 213 1.05 -5.05 7.58
C GLU A 213 0.08 -4.04 8.22
N VAL A 214 0.62 -3.16 9.06
CA VAL A 214 -0.12 -2.08 9.73
C VAL A 214 0.16 -0.77 8.98
N SER A 215 -0.86 0.06 8.78
CA SER A 215 -0.66 1.38 8.18
C SER A 215 0.27 2.21 9.06
N THR A 216 1.35 2.71 8.47
CA THR A 216 2.18 3.74 9.10
C THR A 216 1.47 5.09 9.00
N LYS A 217 1.84 6.00 9.90
CA LYS A 217 1.48 7.41 9.86
C LYS A 217 2.70 8.21 9.39
N PRO A 218 2.50 9.33 8.68
CA PRO A 218 3.60 10.16 8.23
C PRO A 218 4.40 10.73 9.40
N THR A 219 5.72 10.74 9.28
CA THR A 219 6.67 11.24 10.30
C THR A 219 7.26 12.60 9.94
N ALA A 220 6.79 13.21 8.85
CA ALA A 220 7.36 14.42 8.29
C ALA A 220 7.42 15.59 9.31
N PRO A 221 8.52 16.36 9.36
CA PRO A 221 8.61 17.56 10.18
C PRO A 221 7.46 18.53 9.87
N GLN A 222 6.89 19.18 10.89
CA GLN A 222 5.92 20.28 10.70
C GLN A 222 6.59 21.60 10.27
N ILE A 223 7.90 21.58 10.01
CA ILE A 223 8.67 22.77 9.62
C ILE A 223 8.64 22.87 8.10
N ALA A 224 7.89 23.85 7.58
CA ALA A 224 7.92 24.18 6.17
C ALA A 224 9.31 24.77 5.81
N PRO A 225 9.95 24.29 4.73
CA PRO A 225 11.19 24.90 4.28
C PRO A 225 10.92 26.35 3.85
N LYS A 226 11.83 27.27 4.19
CA LYS A 226 11.68 28.70 3.84
C LYS A 226 11.64 28.92 2.31
N HIS A 227 12.34 28.07 1.57
CA HIS A 227 12.49 28.11 0.11
C HIS A 227 12.38 26.70 -0.45
N SER A 228 12.11 26.55 -1.75
CA SER A 228 12.11 25.23 -2.41
C SER A 228 13.41 24.48 -2.13
N LEU A 229 13.35 23.16 -1.92
CA LEU A 229 14.54 22.35 -1.70
C LEU A 229 15.40 22.22 -2.97
N ASP A 230 14.83 22.41 -4.16
CA ASP A 230 15.51 22.22 -5.44
C ASP A 230 15.85 23.55 -6.14
N SER A 231 16.74 23.49 -7.13
CA SER A 231 17.10 24.61 -8.01
C SER A 231 17.28 24.15 -9.46
N LYS A 232 16.67 24.90 -10.39
CA LYS A 232 16.70 24.63 -11.84
C LYS A 232 17.03 25.86 -12.68
N LEU A 233 17.78 26.81 -12.11
CA LEU A 233 18.14 28.04 -12.81
C LEU A 233 18.99 27.74 -14.04
N LEU A 234 19.87 26.73 -13.98
CA LEU A 234 20.65 26.27 -15.14
C LEU A 234 19.82 25.56 -16.22
N GLU A 235 18.62 25.10 -15.91
CA GLU A 235 17.76 24.39 -16.86
C GLU A 235 16.78 25.34 -17.54
N ASN A 236 16.23 26.30 -16.79
CA ASN A 236 15.02 27.02 -17.20
C ASN A 236 15.11 28.55 -17.08
N ASP A 237 16.18 29.12 -16.52
CA ASP A 237 16.26 30.58 -16.32
C ASP A 237 16.96 31.27 -17.50
N ASP A 238 16.21 32.04 -18.28
CA ASP A 238 16.70 32.70 -19.49
C ASP A 238 17.88 33.65 -19.21
N ASP A 239 17.88 34.37 -18.08
CA ASP A 239 18.96 35.31 -17.76
C ASP A 239 20.29 34.57 -17.52
N VAL A 240 20.25 33.44 -16.80
CA VAL A 240 21.43 32.59 -16.56
C VAL A 240 21.89 31.94 -17.87
N LEU A 241 20.97 31.40 -18.66
CA LEU A 241 21.27 30.76 -19.94
C LEU A 241 21.90 31.74 -20.95
N ASP A 242 21.38 32.96 -21.03
CA ASP A 242 21.91 34.01 -21.90
C ASP A 242 23.25 34.53 -21.41
N THR A 243 23.48 34.58 -20.10
CA THR A 243 24.81 34.87 -19.53
C THR A 243 25.82 33.82 -19.98
N ILE A 244 25.49 32.52 -19.90
CA ILE A 244 26.39 31.42 -20.33
C ILE A 244 26.72 31.55 -21.84
N LYS A 245 25.71 31.83 -22.67
CA LYS A 245 25.91 32.05 -24.11
C LYS A 245 26.83 33.26 -24.35
N TYR A 246 26.64 34.34 -23.59
CA TYR A 246 27.46 35.55 -23.69
C TYR A 246 28.92 35.27 -23.33
N VAL A 247 29.19 34.66 -22.16
CA VAL A 247 30.58 34.40 -21.73
C VAL A 247 31.28 33.42 -22.65
N HIS A 248 30.56 32.44 -23.21
CA HIS A 248 31.11 31.56 -24.25
C HIS A 248 31.48 32.34 -25.51
N LYS A 249 30.55 33.13 -26.05
CA LYS A 249 30.76 33.88 -27.29
C LYS A 249 31.90 34.90 -27.15
N GLU A 250 31.94 35.63 -26.05
CA GLU A 250 32.86 36.75 -25.89
C GLU A 250 34.21 36.36 -25.30
N TYR A 251 34.30 35.26 -24.55
CA TYR A 251 35.51 34.88 -23.82
C TYR A 251 35.86 33.38 -23.93
N LEU A 252 35.06 32.50 -23.32
CA LEU A 252 35.44 31.10 -23.07
C LEU A 252 35.50 30.22 -24.32
N GLY A 253 34.78 30.58 -25.39
CA GLY A 253 34.85 29.91 -26.70
C GLY A 253 36.01 30.40 -27.57
N LYS A 254 36.78 31.40 -27.13
CA LYS A 254 37.95 31.93 -27.86
C LYS A 254 39.23 31.25 -27.35
N PRO A 255 40.21 30.97 -28.22
CA PRO A 255 41.52 30.46 -27.80
C PRO A 255 42.21 31.38 -26.78
N TYR A 256 43.09 30.81 -25.96
CA TYR A 256 43.93 31.59 -25.07
C TYR A 256 44.86 32.53 -25.86
N PRO A 257 44.79 33.85 -25.63
CA PRO A 257 45.66 34.80 -26.31
C PRO A 257 47.08 34.81 -25.74
N GLY A 258 47.29 34.29 -24.53
CA GLY A 258 48.50 34.45 -23.74
C GLY A 258 48.62 35.85 -23.12
N PRO A 259 49.24 36.01 -21.94
CA PRO A 259 49.30 37.29 -21.26
C PRO A 259 50.19 38.29 -22.02
N LEU A 260 49.91 39.59 -21.91
CA LEU A 260 50.82 40.63 -22.44
C LEU A 260 52.21 40.48 -21.82
N LYS A 261 53.28 40.68 -22.60
CA LYS A 261 54.66 40.69 -22.07
C LYS A 261 54.81 41.79 -21.02
N ASN A 262 54.33 42.98 -21.35
CA ASN A 262 54.26 44.14 -20.48
C ASN A 262 52.82 44.66 -20.40
N PRO A 263 52.15 44.59 -19.23
CA PRO A 263 50.79 45.09 -19.07
C PRO A 263 50.61 46.59 -19.40
N LYS A 264 51.68 47.38 -19.33
CA LYS A 264 51.65 48.83 -19.60
C LYS A 264 51.97 49.20 -21.05
N ALA A 265 52.41 48.24 -21.88
CA ALA A 265 52.83 48.46 -23.26
C ALA A 265 52.33 47.30 -24.16
N PRO A 266 51.03 47.30 -24.55
CA PRO A 266 50.41 46.22 -25.33
C PRO A 266 51.10 45.94 -26.68
N GLU A 267 51.79 46.92 -27.24
CA GLU A 267 52.56 46.85 -28.48
C GLU A 267 53.76 45.89 -28.42
N GLU A 268 54.26 45.56 -27.22
CA GLU A 268 55.37 44.61 -27.02
C GLU A 268 54.97 43.14 -27.32
N GLY A 269 53.67 42.91 -27.52
CA GLY A 269 53.09 41.61 -27.84
C GLY A 269 52.81 40.75 -26.60
N ARG A 270 52.43 39.49 -26.85
CA ARG A 270 52.01 38.52 -25.82
C ARG A 270 53.05 37.43 -25.60
N LEU A 271 53.09 36.88 -24.39
CA LEU A 271 53.72 35.61 -24.09
C LEU A 271 52.85 34.49 -24.71
N PRO A 272 53.45 33.41 -25.23
CA PRO A 272 52.66 32.26 -25.63
C PRO A 272 51.94 31.66 -24.40
N PRO A 273 50.73 31.10 -24.58
CA PRO A 273 50.06 30.32 -23.56
C PRO A 273 50.96 29.18 -23.05
N ASN A 274 51.00 28.96 -21.74
CA ASN A 274 51.88 27.96 -21.12
C ASN A 274 51.40 26.51 -21.32
N GLU A 275 50.10 26.28 -21.52
CA GLU A 275 49.49 24.96 -21.70
C GLU A 275 48.77 24.81 -23.06
N GLY A 276 49.11 25.68 -24.03
CA GLY A 276 48.50 25.70 -25.36
C GLY A 276 47.26 26.61 -25.46
N PRO A 277 46.65 26.69 -26.65
CA PRO A 277 45.56 27.62 -26.94
C PRO A 277 44.20 27.19 -26.38
N ASP A 278 44.06 25.94 -25.94
CA ASP A 278 42.79 25.35 -25.52
C ASP A 278 42.47 25.66 -24.05
N ARG A 279 41.21 25.98 -23.76
CA ARG A 279 40.73 26.27 -22.40
C ARG A 279 40.24 25.02 -21.64
N GLY A 280 40.78 23.84 -21.91
CA GLY A 280 40.29 22.57 -21.32
C GLY A 280 40.23 22.54 -19.77
N PRO A 281 41.17 23.16 -19.04
CA PRO A 281 41.10 23.26 -17.59
C PRO A 281 40.06 24.29 -17.10
N HIS A 282 39.99 25.48 -17.73
CA HIS A 282 39.15 26.62 -17.30
C HIS A 282 38.29 27.22 -18.43
N GLY A 283 37.53 26.37 -19.11
CA GLY A 283 36.65 26.73 -20.23
C GLY A 283 35.18 26.84 -19.84
N LEU A 284 34.33 26.64 -20.85
CA LEU A 284 32.87 26.60 -20.69
C LEU A 284 32.43 25.42 -19.82
N ALA A 285 32.98 24.22 -20.06
CA ALA A 285 32.53 23.03 -19.31
C ALA A 285 32.91 23.12 -17.83
N HIS A 286 34.09 23.68 -17.51
CA HIS A 286 34.45 24.05 -16.13
C HIS A 286 33.40 24.99 -15.53
N THR A 287 33.16 26.13 -16.18
CA THR A 287 32.24 27.16 -15.69
C THR A 287 30.85 26.58 -15.40
N VAL A 288 30.27 25.84 -16.35
CA VAL A 288 28.95 25.19 -16.20
C VAL A 288 28.94 24.18 -15.05
N ARG A 289 29.99 23.36 -14.88
CA ARG A 289 30.07 22.41 -13.75
C ARG A 289 30.17 23.10 -12.40
N THR A 290 30.90 24.21 -12.31
CA THR A 290 30.97 24.97 -11.05
C THR A 290 29.61 25.58 -10.70
N MET A 291 28.88 26.11 -11.68
CA MET A 291 27.53 26.64 -11.49
C MET A 291 26.56 25.53 -11.04
N ALA A 292 26.65 24.35 -11.66
CA ALA A 292 25.85 23.19 -11.27
C ALA A 292 26.18 22.71 -9.86
N CYS A 293 27.46 22.78 -9.47
CA CYS A 293 27.90 22.50 -8.11
C CYS A 293 27.25 23.47 -7.10
N ALA A 294 27.21 24.76 -7.41
CA ALA A 294 26.59 25.77 -6.55
C ALA A 294 25.08 25.51 -6.35
N GLU A 295 24.36 25.09 -7.41
CA GLU A 295 22.96 24.66 -7.25
C GLU A 295 22.85 23.46 -6.30
N VAL A 296 23.63 22.40 -6.51
CA VAL A 296 23.60 21.20 -5.64
C VAL A 296 23.98 21.54 -4.19
N MET A 297 24.94 22.44 -3.97
CA MET A 297 25.31 22.91 -2.63
C MET A 297 24.14 23.56 -1.89
N ILE A 298 23.34 24.39 -2.58
CA ILE A 298 22.14 25.00 -2.02
C ILE A 298 21.08 23.94 -1.73
N GLU A 299 20.84 23.02 -2.68
CA GLU A 299 19.87 21.94 -2.51
C GLU A 299 20.19 21.11 -1.26
N GLU A 300 21.45 20.69 -1.12
CA GLU A 300 21.89 19.89 0.01
C GLU A 300 21.89 20.65 1.34
N ALA A 301 22.21 21.95 1.34
CA ALA A 301 22.07 22.78 2.52
C ALA A 301 20.61 22.86 2.99
N ARG A 302 19.67 23.09 2.06
CA ARG A 302 18.23 23.16 2.40
C ARG A 302 17.71 21.81 2.90
N LYS A 303 18.09 20.70 2.26
CA LYS A 303 17.73 19.35 2.71
C LYS A 303 18.33 19.04 4.09
N ALA A 304 19.59 19.41 4.35
CA ALA A 304 20.24 19.24 5.64
C ALA A 304 19.51 20.03 6.75
N GLN A 305 19.11 21.28 6.48
CA GLN A 305 18.31 22.08 7.40
C GLN A 305 16.96 21.39 7.71
N LEU A 306 16.29 20.82 6.70
CA LEU A 306 15.03 20.10 6.89
C LEU A 306 15.21 18.81 7.72
N ARG A 307 16.34 18.11 7.54
CA ARG A 307 16.72 16.95 8.37
C ARG A 307 17.09 17.32 9.81
N GLY A 308 17.12 18.61 10.16
CA GLY A 308 17.51 19.10 11.47
C GLY A 308 19.02 19.14 11.71
N GLU A 309 19.83 19.07 10.65
CA GLU A 309 21.29 19.22 10.75
C GLU A 309 21.67 20.67 11.04
N THR A 310 22.74 20.86 11.83
CA THR A 310 23.31 22.20 12.07
C THR A 310 24.36 22.51 11.01
N LEU A 311 24.09 23.54 10.20
CA LEU A 311 25.00 24.02 9.17
C LEU A 311 25.96 25.08 9.70
N GLY A 312 27.17 25.13 9.13
CA GLY A 312 28.09 26.24 9.35
C GLY A 312 27.53 27.55 8.80
N LYS A 313 27.80 28.64 9.53
CA LYS A 313 27.42 29.99 9.14
C LYS A 313 28.60 30.69 8.48
N ALA A 314 28.33 31.45 7.42
CA ALA A 314 29.27 32.44 6.92
C ALA A 314 29.50 33.53 7.98
N LYS A 315 30.55 34.35 7.81
CA LYS A 315 30.88 35.43 8.76
C LYS A 315 29.74 36.44 8.95
N ASN A 316 28.88 36.62 7.94
CA ASN A 316 27.67 37.46 8.04
C ASN A 316 26.49 36.81 8.79
N GLY A 317 26.66 35.58 9.33
CA GLY A 317 25.68 34.87 10.15
C GLY A 317 24.68 34.01 9.39
N GLN A 318 24.68 34.05 8.06
CA GLN A 318 23.78 33.25 7.21
C GLN A 318 24.35 31.86 6.92
N THR A 319 23.47 30.89 6.70
CA THR A 319 23.83 29.57 6.14
C THR A 319 23.56 29.54 4.64
N LEU A 320 24.06 28.52 3.94
CA LEU A 320 23.71 28.31 2.52
C LEU A 320 22.21 28.05 2.33
N ALA A 321 21.51 27.48 3.32
CA ALA A 321 20.06 27.24 3.22
C ALA A 321 19.24 28.54 3.20
N ASP A 322 19.80 29.66 3.67
CA ASP A 322 19.13 30.97 3.71
C ASP A 322 19.24 31.75 2.37
N VAL A 323 19.98 31.24 1.39
CA VAL A 323 20.11 31.87 0.06
C VAL A 323 18.80 31.76 -0.70
N THR A 324 18.32 32.88 -1.22
CA THR A 324 17.08 32.96 -2.03
C THR A 324 17.32 32.53 -3.49
N PRO A 325 16.30 32.09 -4.24
CA PRO A 325 16.43 31.84 -5.68
C PRO A 325 16.97 33.05 -6.46
N GLU A 326 16.55 34.27 -6.09
CA GLU A 326 17.00 35.52 -6.72
C GLU A 326 18.47 35.80 -6.41
N GLU A 327 18.92 35.55 -5.18
CA GLU A 327 20.33 35.66 -4.81
C GLU A 327 21.18 34.60 -5.51
N LEU A 328 20.70 33.36 -5.59
CA LEU A 328 21.38 32.30 -6.33
C LEU A 328 21.53 32.65 -7.82
N LYS A 329 20.50 33.22 -8.46
CA LYS A 329 20.59 33.72 -9.85
C LYS A 329 21.76 34.69 -10.02
N LYS A 330 21.89 35.68 -9.12
CA LYS A 330 22.98 36.66 -9.14
C LYS A 330 24.35 36.00 -8.95
N ILE A 331 24.44 35.03 -8.04
CA ILE A 331 25.66 34.25 -7.79
C ILE A 331 26.06 33.48 -9.03
N LEU A 332 25.14 32.78 -9.69
CA LEU A 332 25.40 32.03 -10.91
C LEU A 332 25.88 32.95 -12.04
N ILE A 333 25.24 34.11 -12.22
CA ILE A 333 25.68 35.11 -13.21
C ILE A 333 27.10 35.57 -12.89
N ALA A 334 27.43 35.93 -11.65
CA ALA A 334 28.77 36.34 -11.26
C ALA A 334 29.80 35.20 -11.47
N GLN A 335 29.42 33.97 -11.13
CA GLN A 335 30.24 32.78 -11.28
C GLN A 335 30.59 32.47 -12.74
N ALA A 336 29.68 32.79 -13.68
CA ALA A 336 29.95 32.65 -15.12
C ALA A 336 31.14 33.51 -15.60
N PHE A 337 31.44 34.60 -14.89
CA PHE A 337 32.58 35.49 -15.17
C PHE A 337 33.85 35.15 -14.40
N PHE A 338 33.81 34.22 -13.44
CA PHE A 338 34.91 34.03 -12.48
C PHE A 338 36.26 33.72 -13.15
N VAL A 339 36.25 33.00 -14.27
CA VAL A 339 37.46 32.57 -15.00
C VAL A 339 37.62 33.19 -16.39
N VAL A 340 36.75 34.13 -16.80
CA VAL A 340 36.76 34.63 -18.20
C VAL A 340 37.99 35.50 -18.51
N GLY A 341 38.56 36.15 -17.49
CA GLY A 341 39.72 37.02 -17.61
C GLY A 341 41.06 36.29 -17.80
N ARG A 342 41.07 34.96 -17.83
CA ARG A 342 42.28 34.17 -18.03
C ARG A 342 42.80 34.31 -19.46
N ASP A 343 44.05 34.72 -19.59
CA ASP A 343 44.77 34.76 -20.86
C ASP A 343 45.54 33.45 -21.14
N ASP A 344 45.85 32.66 -20.08
CA ASP A 344 46.38 31.30 -20.13
C ASP A 344 46.18 30.58 -18.77
N GLU A 345 46.85 29.44 -18.56
CA GLU A 345 46.72 28.60 -17.36
C GLU A 345 47.71 28.96 -16.23
N ARG A 346 48.56 29.98 -16.37
CA ARG A 346 49.47 30.42 -15.29
C ARG A 346 48.67 30.78 -14.04
N SER A 347 49.25 30.50 -12.87
CA SER A 347 48.60 30.68 -11.58
C SER A 347 49.55 31.34 -10.57
N GLY A 348 48.98 32.10 -9.64
CA GLY A 348 49.71 32.72 -8.52
C GLY A 348 50.78 33.72 -8.96
N TYR A 349 51.75 33.92 -8.06
CA TYR A 349 52.93 34.75 -8.30
C TYR A 349 53.99 33.94 -9.06
N ASP A 350 54.41 34.47 -10.20
CA ASP A 350 55.45 33.90 -11.04
C ASP A 350 56.78 34.64 -10.79
N ASP A 351 57.77 33.90 -10.32
CA ASP A 351 59.07 34.46 -9.96
C ASP A 351 59.93 34.87 -11.16
N VAL A 352 59.68 34.29 -12.35
CA VAL A 352 60.43 34.58 -13.58
C VAL A 352 59.99 35.93 -14.14
N HIS A 353 58.69 36.19 -14.14
CA HIS A 353 58.07 37.39 -14.68
C HIS A 353 57.77 38.45 -13.59
N LYS A 354 57.98 38.11 -12.31
CA LYS A 354 57.72 38.97 -11.13
C LYS A 354 56.30 39.55 -11.12
N ARG A 355 55.32 38.72 -11.48
CA ARG A 355 53.92 39.10 -11.69
C ARG A 355 52.98 38.14 -10.98
N ASN A 356 51.85 38.65 -10.52
CA ASN A 356 50.78 37.82 -9.97
C ASN A 356 49.68 37.61 -11.02
N PHE A 357 49.78 36.53 -11.79
CA PHE A 357 48.82 36.22 -12.84
C PHE A 357 47.42 35.93 -12.30
N TYR A 358 47.32 35.40 -11.06
CA TYR A 358 46.02 35.21 -10.41
C TYR A 358 45.28 36.55 -10.26
N ALA A 359 45.94 37.55 -9.64
CA ALA A 359 45.33 38.86 -9.42
C ALA A 359 44.99 39.57 -10.75
N GLU A 360 45.86 39.48 -11.75
CA GLU A 360 45.62 40.07 -13.08
C GLU A 360 44.41 39.46 -13.80
N TYR A 361 44.24 38.13 -13.73
CA TYR A 361 43.12 37.44 -14.38
C TYR A 361 41.80 37.71 -13.66
N HIS A 362 41.80 37.77 -12.33
CA HIS A 362 40.61 38.14 -11.56
C HIS A 362 40.20 39.61 -11.76
N GLU A 363 41.16 40.53 -11.95
CA GLU A 363 40.87 41.92 -12.33
C GLU A 363 40.17 42.01 -13.69
N LYS A 364 40.63 41.22 -14.69
CA LYS A 364 39.98 41.15 -16.00
C LYS A 364 38.59 40.51 -15.94
N SER A 365 38.43 39.44 -15.15
CA SER A 365 37.14 38.79 -14.93
C SER A 365 36.14 39.76 -14.31
N GLU A 366 36.57 40.56 -13.33
CA GLU A 366 35.75 41.58 -12.68
C GLU A 366 35.30 42.68 -13.65
N GLN A 367 36.22 43.19 -14.48
CA GLN A 367 35.92 44.18 -15.50
C GLN A 367 34.95 43.62 -16.56
N ALA A 368 35.12 42.36 -16.96
CA ALA A 368 34.22 41.69 -17.90
C ALA A 368 32.80 41.55 -17.33
N PHE A 369 32.67 41.23 -16.04
CA PHE A 369 31.38 41.18 -15.35
C PHE A 369 30.70 42.54 -15.31
N ARG A 370 31.43 43.60 -14.91
CA ARG A 370 30.89 44.98 -14.90
C ARG A 370 30.42 45.41 -16.28
N LYS A 371 31.24 45.14 -17.30
CA LYS A 371 30.89 45.44 -18.69
C LYS A 371 29.60 44.75 -19.11
N TYR A 372 29.44 43.46 -18.77
CA TYR A 372 28.22 42.72 -19.08
C TYR A 372 26.98 43.32 -18.40
N VAL A 373 27.10 43.68 -17.11
CA VAL A 373 26.02 44.30 -16.34
C VAL A 373 25.60 45.64 -16.95
N GLU A 374 26.57 46.47 -17.37
CA GLU A 374 26.33 47.76 -18.01
C GLU A 374 25.71 47.60 -19.40
N ASP A 375 26.33 46.81 -20.29
CA ASP A 375 25.90 46.61 -21.68
C ASP A 375 24.46 46.05 -21.76
N ASN A 376 24.08 45.20 -20.81
CA ASN A 376 22.76 44.55 -20.77
C ASN A 376 21.78 45.23 -19.81
N LYS A 377 22.15 46.37 -19.20
CA LYS A 377 21.31 47.16 -18.29
C LYS A 377 20.66 46.32 -17.20
N LEU A 378 21.46 45.50 -16.50
CA LEU A 378 20.94 44.53 -15.53
C LEU A 378 20.58 45.13 -14.17
N ILE A 379 20.95 46.40 -13.90
CA ILE A 379 20.53 47.13 -12.70
C ILE A 379 19.05 47.50 -12.83
N GLY A 380 18.25 47.19 -11.81
CA GLY A 380 16.79 47.28 -11.80
C GLY A 380 16.09 46.06 -12.41
N LYS A 381 16.77 45.26 -13.24
CA LYS A 381 16.25 43.99 -13.80
C LYS A 381 16.60 42.80 -12.93
N ILE A 382 17.88 42.62 -12.64
CA ILE A 382 18.43 41.48 -11.87
C ILE A 382 19.08 42.01 -10.60
N PHE A 383 20.00 42.97 -10.73
CA PHE A 383 20.68 43.59 -9.60
C PHE A 383 19.88 44.79 -9.11
N LYS A 384 19.80 44.99 -7.81
CA LYS A 384 19.03 46.07 -7.19
C LYS A 384 19.62 47.45 -7.51
N ASP A 385 20.93 47.59 -7.33
CA ASP A 385 21.66 48.84 -7.46
C ASP A 385 23.15 48.58 -7.75
N GLN A 386 23.92 49.65 -7.99
CA GLN A 386 25.36 49.56 -8.24
C GLN A 386 26.13 48.96 -7.06
N LYS A 387 25.68 49.17 -5.82
CA LYS A 387 26.34 48.62 -4.63
C LYS A 387 26.25 47.09 -4.59
N GLU A 388 25.13 46.54 -5.04
CA GLU A 388 24.99 45.08 -5.18
C GLU A 388 25.90 44.54 -6.30
N VAL A 389 26.03 45.24 -7.42
CA VAL A 389 27.00 44.88 -8.48
C VAL A 389 28.43 44.91 -7.95
N ASP A 390 28.79 45.96 -7.21
CA ASP A 390 30.11 46.12 -6.60
C ASP A 390 30.45 44.98 -5.63
N PHE A 391 29.43 44.47 -4.91
CA PHE A 391 29.59 43.32 -4.03
C PHE A 391 29.99 42.05 -4.80
N TYR A 392 29.26 41.67 -5.85
CA TYR A 392 29.60 40.49 -6.64
C TYR A 392 30.89 40.67 -7.44
N ALA A 393 31.16 41.87 -7.95
CA ALA A 393 32.41 42.22 -8.60
C ALA A 393 33.61 42.05 -7.65
N ALA A 394 33.49 42.47 -6.39
CA ALA A 394 34.54 42.28 -5.38
C ALA A 394 34.81 40.80 -5.07
N ILE A 395 33.78 39.94 -5.12
CA ILE A 395 33.96 38.48 -4.98
C ILE A 395 34.75 37.93 -6.17
N ILE A 396 34.44 38.37 -7.40
CA ILE A 396 35.17 37.96 -8.60
C ILE A 396 36.62 38.45 -8.56
N LEU A 397 36.88 39.64 -8.01
CA LEU A 397 38.24 40.17 -7.87
C LEU A 397 39.13 39.37 -6.90
N ASP A 398 38.52 38.73 -5.90
CA ASP A 398 39.15 37.96 -4.81
C ASP A 398 40.41 38.58 -4.20
N LYS A 399 40.42 39.91 -4.00
CA LYS A 399 41.62 40.63 -3.56
C LYS A 399 42.13 40.22 -2.17
N ASN A 400 41.22 39.91 -1.25
CA ASN A 400 41.53 39.65 0.16
C ASN A 400 41.51 38.14 0.51
N HIS A 401 41.17 37.27 -0.43
CA HIS A 401 40.97 35.83 -0.19
C HIS A 401 39.99 35.51 0.96
N GLU A 402 38.92 36.30 1.09
CA GLU A 402 37.88 36.11 2.10
C GLU A 402 36.78 35.16 1.60
N TRP A 403 37.07 33.86 1.57
CA TRP A 403 36.18 32.88 0.94
C TRP A 403 34.95 32.46 1.75
N ASP A 404 34.81 32.90 3.00
CA ASP A 404 33.74 32.55 3.93
C ASP A 404 32.94 33.77 4.44
N ALA A 405 33.14 34.95 3.83
CA ALA A 405 32.51 36.20 4.27
C ALA A 405 30.98 36.19 4.14
N SER A 406 30.45 35.61 3.05
CA SER A 406 29.01 35.45 2.80
C SER A 406 28.72 34.13 2.07
N PRO A 407 27.45 33.71 1.96
CA PRO A 407 27.07 32.57 1.13
C PRO A 407 27.56 32.65 -0.32
N ALA A 408 27.53 33.84 -0.93
CA ALA A 408 28.04 34.06 -2.28
C ALA A 408 29.56 33.80 -2.41
N HIS A 409 30.35 34.22 -1.40
CA HIS A 409 31.78 33.91 -1.37
C HIS A 409 32.02 32.40 -1.30
N ILE A 410 31.26 31.70 -0.45
CA ILE A 410 31.37 30.25 -0.27
C ILE A 410 31.05 29.52 -1.57
N LEU A 411 29.90 29.83 -2.20
CA LEU A 411 29.43 29.11 -3.40
C LEU A 411 30.37 29.27 -4.59
N ILE A 412 30.85 30.50 -4.85
CA ILE A 412 31.75 30.78 -5.98
C ILE A 412 33.11 30.10 -5.76
N ASN A 413 33.72 30.27 -4.59
CA ASN A 413 35.05 29.75 -4.31
C ASN A 413 35.06 28.22 -4.12
N GLN A 414 34.12 27.67 -3.34
CA GLN A 414 34.04 26.23 -3.15
C GLN A 414 33.57 25.54 -4.44
N GLY A 415 32.61 26.09 -5.17
CA GLY A 415 32.19 25.55 -6.47
C GLY A 415 33.35 25.42 -7.46
N HIS A 416 34.23 26.44 -7.52
CA HIS A 416 35.47 26.38 -8.29
C HIS A 416 36.46 25.34 -7.74
N MET A 417 36.64 25.26 -6.42
CA MET A 417 37.52 24.30 -5.75
C MET A 417 37.12 22.85 -6.04
N VAL A 418 35.82 22.51 -6.04
CA VAL A 418 35.34 21.13 -6.30
C VAL A 418 35.74 20.66 -7.71
N ASP A 419 35.74 21.53 -8.72
CA ASP A 419 36.13 21.14 -10.10
C ASP A 419 37.62 20.78 -10.20
N LEU A 420 38.46 21.26 -9.28
CA LEU A 420 39.89 20.95 -9.24
C LEU A 420 40.19 19.49 -8.88
N MET A 421 39.21 18.73 -8.35
CA MET A 421 39.41 17.32 -8.02
C MET A 421 39.83 16.47 -9.23
N ARG A 422 39.52 16.91 -10.47
CA ARG A 422 39.93 16.20 -11.69
C ARG A 422 41.39 16.46 -12.10
N THR A 423 42.00 17.54 -11.60
CA THR A 423 43.33 18.00 -12.02
C THR A 423 44.39 17.95 -10.90
N LYS A 424 43.98 17.78 -9.65
CA LYS A 424 44.88 17.71 -8.49
C LYS A 424 45.26 16.29 -8.11
N ALA A 425 46.51 16.12 -7.68
CA ALA A 425 47.06 14.87 -7.19
C ALA A 425 47.86 15.11 -5.88
N PRO A 426 47.87 14.15 -4.93
CA PRO A 426 47.15 12.87 -4.94
C PRO A 426 45.62 13.04 -4.85
N ALA A 427 44.87 12.22 -5.58
CA ALA A 427 43.42 12.35 -5.71
C ALA A 427 42.68 12.09 -4.39
N GLU A 428 43.22 11.17 -3.58
CA GLU A 428 42.73 10.84 -2.24
C GLU A 428 42.73 12.07 -1.33
N VAL A 429 43.87 12.79 -1.29
CA VAL A 429 44.05 13.95 -0.41
C VAL A 429 43.23 15.15 -0.93
N ALA A 430 43.16 15.33 -2.25
CA ALA A 430 42.29 16.34 -2.86
C ALA A 430 40.82 16.11 -2.49
N LEU A 431 40.36 14.85 -2.52
CA LEU A 431 39.00 14.47 -2.14
C LEU A 431 38.73 14.67 -0.64
N GLU A 432 39.63 14.26 0.25
CA GLU A 432 39.49 14.48 1.71
C GLU A 432 39.40 15.98 2.05
N ARG A 433 40.29 16.81 1.48
CA ARG A 433 40.29 18.26 1.74
C ARG A 433 39.01 18.93 1.22
N THR A 434 38.54 18.52 0.04
CA THR A 434 37.28 19.02 -0.52
C THR A 434 36.09 18.60 0.35
N TYR A 435 36.04 17.33 0.76
CA TYR A 435 35.01 16.82 1.68
C TYR A 435 34.97 17.61 2.99
N ASN A 436 36.12 17.80 3.65
CA ASN A 436 36.18 18.50 4.94
C ASN A 436 35.76 19.97 4.83
N THR A 437 36.05 20.60 3.69
CA THR A 437 35.62 21.98 3.41
C THR A 437 34.10 22.07 3.23
N LEU A 438 33.53 21.18 2.42
CA LEU A 438 32.09 21.12 2.17
C LEU A 438 31.31 20.68 3.43
N LYS A 439 31.84 19.76 4.22
CA LYS A 439 31.21 19.25 5.45
C LYS A 439 30.88 20.38 6.42
N GLY A 440 31.73 21.39 6.50
CA GLY A 440 31.49 22.58 7.34
C GLY A 440 30.32 23.44 6.87
N THR A 441 30.00 23.43 5.58
CA THR A 441 28.98 24.32 4.97
C THR A 441 27.64 23.63 4.72
N VAL A 442 27.66 22.35 4.33
CA VAL A 442 26.46 21.57 3.93
C VAL A 442 26.23 20.30 4.76
N GLY A 443 27.03 20.07 5.80
CA GLY A 443 26.97 18.85 6.60
C GLY A 443 27.67 17.65 5.92
N SER A 444 27.88 16.57 6.68
CA SER A 444 28.61 15.38 6.19
C SER A 444 27.90 14.70 5.02
N LYS A 445 26.56 14.55 5.09
CA LYS A 445 25.77 13.92 4.04
C LYS A 445 25.79 14.75 2.75
N GLY A 446 25.50 16.04 2.87
CA GLY A 446 25.52 16.97 1.73
C GLY A 446 26.87 17.02 1.03
N ALA A 447 27.97 16.99 1.80
CA ALA A 447 29.32 16.93 1.23
C ALA A 447 29.53 15.70 0.35
N GLU A 448 29.10 14.51 0.78
CA GLU A 448 29.18 13.29 -0.03
C GLU A 448 28.31 13.39 -1.31
N VAL A 449 27.11 13.96 -1.21
CA VAL A 449 26.19 14.13 -2.34
C VAL A 449 26.79 15.06 -3.40
N ILE A 450 27.35 16.21 -2.99
CA ILE A 450 28.01 17.15 -3.90
C ILE A 450 29.18 16.47 -4.61
N LEU A 451 30.03 15.74 -3.88
CA LEU A 451 31.17 15.05 -4.46
C LEU A 451 30.73 13.95 -5.43
N LYS A 452 29.67 13.21 -5.11
CA LYS A 452 29.08 12.22 -6.02
C LYS A 452 28.50 12.87 -7.27
N ALA A 453 27.71 13.92 -7.11
CA ALA A 453 27.09 14.65 -8.22
C ALA A 453 28.15 15.24 -9.15
N HIS A 454 29.18 15.86 -8.59
CA HIS A 454 30.23 16.50 -9.36
C HIS A 454 31.12 15.47 -10.10
N ARG A 455 31.39 14.30 -9.49
CA ARG A 455 32.02 13.18 -10.20
C ARG A 455 31.19 12.71 -11.39
N ASP A 456 29.87 12.64 -11.26
CA ASP A 456 28.97 12.29 -12.36
C ASP A 456 28.92 13.39 -13.43
N PHE A 457 29.06 14.67 -13.05
CA PHE A 457 29.19 15.78 -14.01
C PHE A 457 30.49 15.67 -14.81
N PHE A 458 31.60 15.22 -14.21
CA PHE A 458 32.81 14.93 -14.97
C PHE A 458 32.57 13.85 -16.02
N PHE A 459 31.96 12.72 -15.64
CA PHE A 459 31.61 11.66 -16.59
C PHE A 459 30.68 12.16 -17.70
N ALA A 460 29.64 12.92 -17.34
CA ALA A 460 28.63 13.41 -18.27
C ALA A 460 29.20 14.44 -19.26
N THR A 461 30.16 15.26 -18.83
CA THR A 461 30.85 16.24 -19.70
C THR A 461 32.08 15.66 -20.40
N GLY A 462 32.35 14.36 -20.25
CA GLY A 462 33.46 13.69 -20.93
C GLY A 462 34.85 13.98 -20.38
N ALA A 463 34.94 14.55 -19.17
CA ALA A 463 36.19 14.85 -18.48
C ALA A 463 36.79 13.59 -17.84
N VAL A 464 38.12 13.59 -17.66
CA VAL A 464 38.83 12.49 -16.97
C VAL A 464 38.46 12.50 -15.48
N VAL A 465 38.13 11.34 -14.93
CA VAL A 465 37.83 11.16 -13.51
C VAL A 465 38.95 10.34 -12.87
N PRO A 466 39.64 10.86 -11.85
CA PRO A 466 40.73 10.12 -11.23
C PRO A 466 40.21 8.92 -10.43
N LEU A 467 40.97 7.82 -10.52
CA LEU A 467 40.88 6.68 -9.60
C LEU A 467 41.30 7.14 -8.21
N VAL A 468 40.56 6.74 -7.19
CA VAL A 468 40.88 6.96 -5.77
C VAL A 468 41.06 5.59 -5.14
N ASN A 469 42.24 5.31 -4.60
CA ASN A 469 42.53 4.04 -3.93
C ASN A 469 43.38 4.26 -2.66
N PRO A 470 42.73 4.53 -1.52
CA PRO A 470 43.40 4.79 -0.24
C PRO A 470 44.33 3.66 0.25
N GLU A 471 44.15 2.45 -0.28
CA GLU A 471 44.85 1.24 0.16
C GLU A 471 45.98 0.78 -0.79
N ALA A 472 46.22 1.49 -1.90
CA ALA A 472 47.26 1.12 -2.87
C ALA A 472 48.67 1.28 -2.25
N ILE A 473 49.47 0.20 -2.26
CA ILE A 473 50.86 0.22 -1.78
C ILE A 473 51.85 0.29 -2.97
N ASP A 474 51.50 -0.25 -4.14
CA ASP A 474 52.46 -0.56 -5.22
C ASP A 474 52.41 0.38 -6.45
N ASP A 475 51.67 1.48 -6.40
CA ASP A 475 51.61 2.48 -7.48
C ASP A 475 52.36 3.76 -7.05
N PRO A 476 53.52 4.10 -7.62
CA PRO A 476 54.30 5.29 -7.26
C PRO A 476 53.54 6.62 -7.44
N SER A 477 52.43 6.62 -8.20
CA SER A 477 51.55 7.77 -8.40
C SER A 477 50.32 7.78 -7.46
N ARG A 478 50.09 6.72 -6.67
CA ARG A 478 48.83 6.52 -5.90
C ARG A 478 49.00 5.90 -4.49
N GLY A 479 50.13 5.27 -4.20
CA GLY A 479 50.56 4.83 -2.85
C GLY A 479 51.65 5.73 -2.24
N GLY A 480 51.80 6.93 -2.80
CA GLY A 480 52.88 7.89 -2.50
C GLY A 480 52.74 8.62 -1.15
N PRO A 481 53.60 9.63 -0.92
CA PRO A 481 53.53 10.44 0.28
C PRO A 481 52.19 11.16 0.38
N TYR A 482 51.67 11.30 1.60
CA TYR A 482 50.62 12.26 1.89
C TYR A 482 51.18 13.67 1.58
N GLU A 483 50.74 14.23 0.46
CA GLU A 483 51.15 15.53 -0.05
C GLU A 483 49.93 16.43 -0.16
N ASN A 484 50.03 17.65 0.36
CA ASN A 484 49.00 18.65 0.17
C ASN A 484 48.95 19.03 -1.32
N PRO A 485 47.83 18.79 -2.03
CA PRO A 485 47.76 18.99 -3.49
C PRO A 485 47.81 20.46 -3.95
N TYR A 486 47.76 21.40 -3.01
CA TYR A 486 47.78 22.84 -3.30
C TYR A 486 49.12 23.50 -2.93
N SER A 487 49.75 23.09 -1.83
CA SER A 487 51.04 23.66 -1.38
C SER A 487 52.25 22.75 -1.66
N GLY A 488 52.03 21.46 -1.92
CA GLY A 488 53.08 20.44 -2.04
C GLY A 488 53.73 20.03 -0.71
N GLU A 489 53.19 20.50 0.42
CA GLU A 489 53.71 20.18 1.76
C GLU A 489 53.51 18.70 2.12
N LYS A 490 54.50 18.11 2.80
CA LYS A 490 54.55 16.68 3.17
C LYS A 490 54.86 16.51 4.65
N PHE A 491 54.51 15.36 5.22
CA PHE A 491 54.92 14.98 6.57
C PHE A 491 56.09 13.99 6.53
N VAL A 492 57.10 14.21 7.38
CA VAL A 492 58.31 13.36 7.48
C VAL A 492 58.28 12.56 8.77
N ILE A 493 58.45 11.25 8.67
CA ILE A 493 58.54 10.30 9.78
C ILE A 493 60.00 9.90 9.95
N VAL A 494 60.46 9.86 11.20
CA VAL A 494 61.77 9.31 11.59
C VAL A 494 61.54 7.86 12.05
N ASP A 495 62.38 6.91 11.61
CA ASP A 495 62.12 5.46 11.72
C ASP A 495 61.70 4.95 13.12
N ASP A 496 62.15 5.59 14.21
CA ASP A 496 61.81 5.23 15.60
C ASP A 496 60.63 6.01 16.22
N LYS A 497 59.96 6.88 15.45
CA LYS A 497 58.88 7.78 15.93
C LYS A 497 57.68 7.78 14.99
N VAL A 498 56.94 6.68 14.99
CA VAL A 498 55.70 6.56 14.19
C VAL A 498 54.54 7.27 14.91
N PRO A 499 53.89 8.26 14.28
CA PRO A 499 52.74 8.95 14.86
C PRO A 499 51.52 8.03 14.94
N ALA A 500 50.72 8.18 16.00
CA ALA A 500 49.50 7.39 16.20
C ALA A 500 48.21 8.15 15.82
N SER A 501 48.29 9.48 15.66
CA SER A 501 47.15 10.36 15.34
C SER A 501 47.60 11.63 14.61
N LYS A 502 46.65 12.44 14.11
CA LYS A 502 46.97 13.75 13.49
C LYS A 502 47.68 14.71 14.45
N LYS A 503 47.48 14.57 15.76
CA LYS A 503 48.09 15.44 16.78
C LYS A 503 49.58 15.18 16.99
N ASP A 504 50.02 13.97 16.65
CA ASP A 504 51.41 13.53 16.79
C ASP A 504 52.23 13.83 15.53
N LEU A 505 51.60 14.40 14.49
CA LEU A 505 52.27 14.73 13.24
C LEU A 505 53.28 15.88 13.44
N PRO A 506 54.50 15.74 12.90
CA PRO A 506 55.47 16.83 12.91
C PRO A 506 55.01 17.97 11.99
N LYS A 507 55.69 19.12 12.09
CA LYS A 507 55.46 20.22 11.14
C LYS A 507 55.72 19.74 9.72
N ALA A 508 54.84 20.12 8.80
CA ALA A 508 55.00 19.78 7.40
C ALA A 508 56.26 20.44 6.82
N VAL A 509 56.89 19.74 5.87
CA VAL A 509 58.05 20.22 5.12
C VAL A 509 57.62 20.63 3.72
N ASN A 510 58.37 21.54 3.10
CA ASN A 510 58.12 22.02 1.74
C ASN A 510 58.30 20.91 0.68
N ARG A 511 57.71 21.14 -0.49
CA ARG A 511 57.73 20.22 -1.64
C ARG A 511 59.12 19.71 -2.02
N ASP A 512 60.13 20.58 -1.96
CA ASP A 512 61.51 20.30 -2.38
C ASP A 512 62.41 19.78 -1.25
N TYR A 513 61.84 19.41 -0.10
CA TYR A 513 62.60 18.88 1.02
C TYR A 513 63.30 17.55 0.66
N LYS A 514 64.59 17.45 1.01
CA LYS A 514 65.39 16.24 0.82
C LYS A 514 65.42 15.43 2.12
N LEU A 515 64.93 14.20 2.06
CA LEU A 515 64.95 13.25 3.18
C LEU A 515 66.39 12.96 3.62
N LYS A 516 66.58 12.78 4.94
CA LYS A 516 67.81 12.25 5.53
C LYS A 516 67.77 10.71 5.56
N ASP A 517 68.90 10.07 5.83
CA ASP A 517 69.06 8.59 5.75
C ASP A 517 68.11 7.79 6.66
N ASN A 518 67.56 8.39 7.72
CA ASN A 518 66.63 7.78 8.68
C ASN A 518 65.20 8.39 8.63
N GLU A 519 64.89 9.10 7.54
CA GLU A 519 63.63 9.79 7.34
C GLU A 519 62.90 9.21 6.11
N ARG A 520 61.57 9.11 6.22
CA ARG A 520 60.67 8.82 5.11
C ARG A 520 59.46 9.72 5.14
N PHE A 521 58.76 9.86 4.03
CA PHE A 521 57.48 10.54 4.04
C PHE A 521 56.38 9.63 4.62
N LEU A 522 55.42 10.24 5.32
CA LEU A 522 54.17 9.58 5.72
C LEU A 522 53.38 9.22 4.46
N THR A 523 52.93 7.98 4.33
CA THR A 523 52.10 7.56 3.19
C THR A 523 50.63 7.88 3.41
N ILE A 524 49.86 7.94 2.32
CA ILE A 524 48.40 8.14 2.38
C ILE A 524 47.71 7.05 3.22
N LYS A 525 48.10 5.78 3.01
CA LYS A 525 47.58 4.64 3.75
C LYS A 525 47.82 4.76 5.26
N GLU A 526 49.02 5.16 5.67
CA GLU A 526 49.35 5.35 7.09
C GLU A 526 48.56 6.50 7.71
N TYR A 527 48.39 7.61 6.98
CA TYR A 527 47.58 8.73 7.46
C TYR A 527 46.12 8.33 7.65
N TYR A 528 45.52 7.58 6.71
CA TYR A 528 44.14 7.09 6.83
C TYR A 528 43.97 5.93 7.83
N ALA A 529 45.05 5.34 8.31
CA ALA A 529 45.02 4.39 9.42
C ALA A 529 44.80 5.07 10.79
N PHE A 530 44.96 6.40 10.89
CA PHE A 530 44.78 7.10 12.16
C PHE A 530 43.32 7.09 12.63
N PRO A 531 43.03 6.73 13.90
CA PRO A 531 41.66 6.64 14.41
C PRO A 531 40.85 7.94 14.29
N ASP A 532 41.49 9.09 14.50
CA ASP A 532 40.85 10.40 14.38
C ASP A 532 40.51 10.80 12.94
N VAL A 533 41.26 10.28 11.96
CA VAL A 533 40.93 10.41 10.53
C VAL A 533 39.74 9.53 10.18
N GLN A 534 39.76 8.26 10.57
CA GLN A 534 38.67 7.31 10.30
C GLN A 534 37.35 7.77 10.90
N GLN A 535 37.39 8.44 12.05
CA GLN A 535 36.20 9.01 12.69
C GLN A 535 35.63 10.22 11.93
N THR A 536 36.44 10.94 11.17
CA THR A 536 36.04 12.24 10.58
C THR A 536 35.84 12.22 9.07
N TYR A 537 36.47 11.29 8.35
CA TYR A 537 36.39 11.15 6.89
C TYR A 537 35.93 9.73 6.48
N PRO A 538 34.74 9.58 5.86
CA PRO A 538 34.18 8.27 5.52
C PRO A 538 34.88 7.56 4.34
N GLY A 539 35.63 8.31 3.50
CA GLY A 539 36.32 7.77 2.34
C GLY A 539 37.67 7.10 2.62
N TYR A 540 38.06 6.97 3.90
CA TYR A 540 39.41 6.54 4.32
C TYR A 540 39.86 5.18 3.78
N LYS A 541 38.92 4.29 3.40
CA LYS A 541 39.18 2.95 2.87
C LYS A 541 38.48 2.66 1.54
N THR A 542 37.72 3.62 1.02
CA THR A 542 36.81 3.37 -0.11
C THR A 542 37.54 3.60 -1.42
N ARG A 543 37.62 2.55 -2.24
CA ARG A 543 38.11 2.65 -3.62
C ARG A 543 37.00 3.19 -4.52
N LEU A 544 37.30 4.24 -5.27
CA LEU A 544 36.39 4.81 -6.27
C LEU A 544 37.01 4.68 -7.65
N GLU A 545 36.34 3.97 -8.55
CA GLU A 545 36.81 3.80 -9.92
C GLU A 545 36.94 5.13 -10.68
N GLY A 546 37.98 5.24 -11.50
CA GLY A 546 38.20 6.36 -12.40
C GLY A 546 37.55 6.16 -13.76
N SER A 547 37.76 7.10 -14.68
CA SER A 547 37.39 6.90 -16.08
C SER A 547 38.22 5.78 -16.72
N SER A 548 37.59 5.01 -17.62
CA SER A 548 38.27 3.99 -18.44
C SER A 548 39.22 4.58 -19.49
N TYR A 549 39.26 5.91 -19.60
CA TYR A 549 40.06 6.68 -20.54
C TYR A 549 41.01 7.63 -19.80
N TYR A 550 42.19 7.84 -20.39
CA TYR A 550 43.27 8.69 -19.83
C TYR A 550 43.22 10.15 -20.32
N PHE A 551 42.51 10.41 -21.43
CA PHE A 551 42.33 11.74 -22.01
C PHE A 551 40.84 12.07 -22.12
N PRO A 552 40.44 13.35 -22.07
CA PRO A 552 39.05 13.74 -22.26
C PRO A 552 38.46 13.18 -23.55
N THR A 553 37.20 12.76 -23.49
CA THR A 553 36.48 12.21 -24.66
C THR A 553 36.23 13.28 -25.73
N PRO A 554 35.92 12.91 -26.98
CA PRO A 554 35.51 13.88 -28.01
C PRO A 554 34.33 14.76 -27.59
N PHE A 555 33.40 14.21 -26.78
CA PHE A 555 32.26 14.96 -26.24
C PHE A 555 32.68 16.09 -25.29
N ALA A 556 33.85 16.01 -24.65
CA ALA A 556 34.38 17.11 -23.87
C ALA A 556 34.65 18.34 -24.74
N GLY A 557 35.21 18.14 -25.94
CA GLY A 557 35.38 19.22 -26.92
C GLY A 557 34.05 19.80 -27.39
N GLU A 558 33.03 18.96 -27.60
CA GLU A 558 31.67 19.45 -27.93
C GLU A 558 31.05 20.27 -26.79
N CYS A 559 31.26 19.86 -25.53
CA CYS A 559 30.81 20.60 -24.37
C CYS A 559 31.48 21.99 -24.27
N GLU A 560 32.78 22.08 -24.56
CA GLU A 560 33.50 23.36 -24.54
C GLU A 560 33.05 24.34 -25.63
N GLN A 561 32.47 23.84 -26.73
CA GLN A 561 32.07 24.64 -27.89
C GLN A 561 30.55 24.91 -27.97
N ASN A 562 29.73 24.13 -27.25
CA ASN A 562 28.27 24.23 -27.34
C ASN A 562 27.61 24.25 -25.93
N PRO A 563 27.21 25.45 -25.45
CA PRO A 563 26.52 25.61 -24.17
C PRO A 563 25.31 24.70 -23.98
N ALA A 564 24.46 24.55 -25.00
CA ALA A 564 23.23 23.77 -24.89
C ALA A 564 23.52 22.27 -24.72
N LYS A 565 24.52 21.73 -25.43
CA LYS A 565 24.95 20.34 -25.25
C LYS A 565 25.54 20.09 -23.86
N CYS A 566 26.38 21.00 -23.38
CA CYS A 566 26.99 20.89 -22.05
C CYS A 566 25.94 20.92 -20.94
N LEU A 567 25.03 21.91 -20.97
CA LEU A 567 23.92 22.03 -20.02
C LEU A 567 22.98 20.81 -20.07
N GLY A 568 22.66 20.32 -21.27
CA GLY A 568 21.85 19.11 -21.45
C GLY A 568 22.49 17.86 -20.84
N ALA A 569 23.82 17.74 -20.90
CA ALA A 569 24.55 16.64 -20.26
C ALA A 569 24.46 16.72 -18.73
N ILE A 570 24.62 17.91 -18.14
CA ILE A 570 24.47 18.15 -16.70
C ILE A 570 23.04 17.86 -16.23
N GLN A 571 22.03 18.37 -16.93
CA GLN A 571 20.62 18.13 -16.61
C GLN A 571 20.29 16.64 -16.61
N LYS A 572 20.79 15.89 -17.61
CA LYS A 572 20.61 14.44 -17.70
C LYS A 572 21.29 13.71 -16.53
N ALA A 573 22.49 14.13 -16.15
CA ALA A 573 23.21 13.55 -15.00
C ALA A 573 22.47 13.79 -13.68
N ARG A 574 21.96 15.01 -13.44
CA ARG A 574 21.16 15.34 -12.25
C ARG A 574 19.89 14.51 -12.17
N SER A 575 19.14 14.42 -13.27
CA SER A 575 17.91 13.63 -13.35
C SER A 575 18.15 12.14 -13.07
N LYS A 576 19.28 11.61 -13.58
CA LYS A 576 19.71 10.23 -13.32
C LYS A 576 20.07 10.01 -11.85
N LEU A 577 20.83 10.92 -11.23
CA LEU A 577 21.19 10.84 -9.81
C LEU A 577 19.96 10.77 -8.91
N GLN A 578 18.95 11.60 -9.13
CA GLN A 578 17.71 11.57 -8.35
C GLN A 578 16.95 10.24 -8.53
N THR A 579 16.82 9.79 -9.78
CA THR A 579 16.09 8.54 -10.08
C THR A 579 16.80 7.32 -9.51
N ASP A 580 18.13 7.26 -9.63
CA ASP A 580 18.94 6.16 -9.10
C ASP A 580 18.89 6.13 -7.56
N ALA A 581 18.90 7.28 -6.89
CA ALA A 581 18.79 7.35 -5.42
C ALA A 581 17.48 6.71 -4.92
N ILE A 582 16.35 7.00 -5.59
CA ILE A 582 15.06 6.37 -5.28
C ILE A 582 15.13 4.86 -5.52
N LYS A 583 15.56 4.44 -6.72
CA LYS A 583 15.61 3.02 -7.11
C LYS A 583 16.53 2.19 -6.20
N ASN A 584 17.63 2.78 -5.74
CA ASN A 584 18.58 2.11 -4.85
C ASN A 584 17.98 1.76 -3.49
N GLY A 585 16.97 2.49 -3.00
CA GLY A 585 16.25 2.17 -1.77
C GLY A 585 15.42 0.87 -1.83
N PHE A 586 15.06 0.41 -3.03
CA PHE A 586 14.10 -0.67 -3.23
C PHE A 586 14.68 -1.88 -3.97
N GLN A 587 14.03 -3.02 -3.84
CA GLN A 587 14.30 -4.20 -4.65
C GLN A 587 14.12 -3.87 -6.14
N SER A 588 15.02 -4.37 -6.99
CA SER A 588 14.96 -4.10 -8.42
C SER A 588 13.81 -4.83 -9.11
N SER A 589 13.25 -4.22 -10.14
CA SER A 589 12.31 -4.85 -11.06
C SER A 589 12.77 -4.63 -12.50
N SER A 590 13.02 -5.71 -13.23
CA SER A 590 13.37 -5.66 -14.66
C SER A 590 12.14 -5.61 -15.57
N ASP A 591 11.03 -6.22 -15.12
CA ASP A 591 9.79 -6.27 -15.86
C ASP A 591 9.04 -4.93 -15.78
N LYS A 592 8.55 -4.44 -16.91
CA LYS A 592 7.75 -3.21 -17.04
C LYS A 592 6.26 -3.49 -17.18
N GLU A 593 5.89 -4.72 -17.53
CA GLU A 593 4.51 -5.11 -17.75
C GLU A 593 3.71 -5.15 -16.45
N ARG A 594 2.40 -5.14 -16.61
CA ARG A 594 1.48 -5.32 -15.49
C ARG A 594 1.56 -6.78 -15.02
N ARG A 595 1.51 -7.02 -13.71
CA ARG A 595 1.58 -8.39 -13.18
C ARG A 595 0.41 -9.26 -13.67
N GLN A 596 0.65 -10.57 -13.64
CA GLN A 596 -0.38 -11.58 -13.92
C GLN A 596 -1.41 -11.65 -12.77
N PRO A 597 -2.64 -12.12 -13.07
CA PRO A 597 -3.71 -12.21 -12.09
C PRO A 597 -3.44 -13.28 -11.02
N ASN A 598 -3.85 -12.99 -9.79
CA ASN A 598 -3.86 -13.95 -8.69
C ASN A 598 -5.23 -14.69 -8.61
N MET A 599 -5.36 -15.66 -7.69
CA MET A 599 -6.60 -16.45 -7.56
C MET A 599 -7.82 -15.59 -7.21
N ASP A 600 -7.67 -14.62 -6.31
CA ASP A 600 -8.76 -13.74 -5.90
C ASP A 600 -9.24 -12.85 -7.04
N GLU A 601 -8.36 -12.34 -7.89
CA GLU A 601 -8.74 -11.50 -9.04
C GLU A 601 -9.43 -12.28 -10.15
N ILE A 602 -9.01 -13.53 -10.37
CA ILE A 602 -9.72 -14.44 -11.29
C ILE A 602 -11.12 -14.74 -10.75
N ALA A 603 -11.24 -15.04 -9.46
CA ALA A 603 -12.52 -15.25 -8.80
C ALA A 603 -13.40 -13.98 -8.85
N ALA A 604 -12.83 -12.81 -8.58
CA ALA A 604 -13.51 -11.52 -8.67
C ALA A 604 -14.04 -11.27 -10.08
N ALA A 605 -13.22 -11.49 -11.12
CA ALA A 605 -13.66 -11.38 -12.52
C ALA A 605 -14.83 -12.32 -12.82
N ARG A 606 -14.79 -13.57 -12.33
CA ARG A 606 -15.89 -14.54 -12.50
C ARG A 606 -17.17 -14.11 -11.79
N ILE A 607 -17.08 -13.58 -10.57
CA ILE A 607 -18.24 -13.05 -9.83
C ILE A 607 -18.85 -11.86 -10.59
N ILE A 608 -18.01 -10.92 -11.06
CA ILE A 608 -18.46 -9.77 -11.86
C ILE A 608 -19.16 -10.26 -13.13
N GLN A 609 -18.60 -11.24 -13.84
CA GLN A 609 -19.22 -11.84 -15.04
C GLN A 609 -20.61 -12.42 -14.75
N GLN A 610 -20.79 -13.10 -13.61
CA GLN A 610 -22.08 -13.65 -13.21
C GLN A 610 -23.10 -12.56 -12.87
N ILE A 611 -22.69 -11.50 -12.18
CA ILE A 611 -23.55 -10.34 -11.88
C ILE A 611 -23.98 -9.66 -13.16
N MET A 612 -23.04 -9.38 -14.07
CA MET A 612 -23.33 -8.73 -15.35
C MET A 612 -24.26 -9.59 -16.22
N ALA A 613 -24.10 -10.91 -16.20
CA ALA A 613 -24.93 -11.83 -16.97
C ALA A 613 -26.36 -11.99 -16.42
N ASN A 614 -26.55 -11.81 -15.11
CA ASN A 614 -27.85 -11.94 -14.46
C ASN A 614 -28.09 -10.84 -13.40
N PRO A 615 -28.49 -9.62 -13.80
CA PRO A 615 -28.73 -8.53 -12.85
C PRO A 615 -29.83 -8.78 -11.81
N ASP A 616 -30.71 -9.77 -12.02
CA ASP A 616 -31.76 -10.14 -11.07
C ASP A 616 -31.21 -10.61 -9.70
N CYS A 617 -29.90 -10.91 -9.62
CA CYS A 617 -29.22 -11.21 -8.36
C CYS A 617 -28.98 -9.99 -7.46
N ILE A 618 -29.25 -8.77 -7.93
CA ILE A 618 -28.96 -7.52 -7.21
C ILE A 618 -30.14 -7.15 -6.31
N GLY A 619 -29.92 -7.22 -4.99
CA GLY A 619 -30.82 -6.71 -3.97
C GLY A 619 -30.57 -5.24 -3.62
N ASN A 620 -31.20 -4.76 -2.55
CA ASN A 620 -31.04 -3.37 -2.08
C ASN A 620 -29.76 -3.16 -1.27
N ASP A 621 -29.29 -4.18 -0.56
CA ASP A 621 -28.15 -4.14 0.38
C ASP A 621 -27.10 -5.25 0.15
N HIS A 622 -27.40 -6.22 -0.72
CA HIS A 622 -26.50 -7.32 -1.07
C HIS A 622 -26.77 -7.85 -2.50
N VAL A 623 -25.83 -8.67 -3.01
CA VAL A 623 -26.01 -9.49 -4.22
C VAL A 623 -26.14 -10.96 -3.81
N SER A 624 -27.12 -11.68 -4.33
CA SER A 624 -27.37 -13.10 -4.01
C SER A 624 -27.07 -14.02 -5.20
N ILE A 625 -26.00 -14.80 -5.11
CA ILE A 625 -25.56 -15.71 -6.17
C ILE A 625 -25.28 -17.08 -5.57
N ASN A 626 -25.96 -18.12 -6.08
CA ASN A 626 -25.74 -19.53 -5.71
C ASN A 626 -25.64 -19.73 -4.18
N GLY A 627 -26.61 -19.21 -3.44
CA GLY A 627 -26.70 -19.35 -1.98
C GLY A 627 -25.70 -18.51 -1.17
N GLN A 628 -24.93 -17.61 -1.81
CA GLN A 628 -24.05 -16.66 -1.12
C GLN A 628 -24.60 -15.24 -1.22
N GLU A 629 -24.60 -14.53 -0.09
CA GLU A 629 -24.95 -13.11 0.00
C GLU A 629 -23.68 -12.26 0.09
N LEU A 630 -23.46 -11.41 -0.91
CA LEU A 630 -22.32 -10.51 -1.02
C LEU A 630 -22.75 -9.09 -0.64
N GLY A 631 -22.41 -8.66 0.58
CA GLY A 631 -22.73 -7.31 1.05
C GLY A 631 -21.71 -6.24 0.62
N GLU A 632 -21.94 -4.98 1.03
CA GLU A 632 -21.10 -3.83 0.66
C GLU A 632 -19.60 -4.03 0.91
N LYS A 633 -19.24 -4.59 2.07
CA LYS A 633 -17.84 -4.83 2.46
C LYS A 633 -17.10 -5.69 1.44
N PHE A 634 -17.75 -6.69 0.85
CA PHE A 634 -17.15 -7.55 -0.16
C PHE A 634 -16.70 -6.73 -1.38
N PHE A 635 -17.58 -5.87 -1.91
CA PHE A 635 -17.26 -5.04 -3.08
C PHE A 635 -16.22 -3.95 -2.77
N ARG A 636 -16.22 -3.39 -1.55
CA ARG A 636 -15.14 -2.51 -1.09
C ARG A 636 -13.81 -3.25 -0.97
N ASP A 637 -13.82 -4.47 -0.44
CA ASP A 637 -12.63 -5.32 -0.35
C ASP A 637 -12.08 -5.64 -1.76
N LEU A 638 -12.94 -5.89 -2.76
CA LEU A 638 -12.51 -6.03 -4.15
C LEU A 638 -11.79 -4.76 -4.64
N LEU A 639 -12.42 -3.58 -4.50
CA LEU A 639 -11.83 -2.30 -4.93
C LEU A 639 -10.50 -1.99 -4.21
N ALA A 640 -10.39 -2.35 -2.94
CA ALA A 640 -9.21 -2.08 -2.14
C ALA A 640 -8.05 -3.06 -2.38
N LYS A 641 -8.33 -4.32 -2.74
CA LYS A 641 -7.34 -5.40 -2.78
C LYS A 641 -7.04 -5.92 -4.18
N CYS A 642 -8.01 -5.93 -5.09
CA CYS A 642 -7.78 -6.30 -6.48
C CYS A 642 -7.13 -5.17 -7.25
N ASP A 643 -6.31 -5.55 -8.21
CA ASP A 643 -5.97 -4.67 -9.29
C ASP A 643 -7.08 -4.70 -10.36
N MET A 644 -7.94 -3.67 -10.37
CA MET A 644 -9.10 -3.65 -11.27
C MET A 644 -8.72 -3.52 -12.76
N ALA A 645 -7.51 -3.09 -13.09
CA ALA A 645 -7.02 -3.15 -14.46
C ALA A 645 -6.69 -4.61 -14.84
N VAL A 646 -6.09 -5.39 -13.93
CA VAL A 646 -5.88 -6.83 -14.12
C VAL A 646 -7.22 -7.58 -14.19
N VAL A 647 -8.17 -7.30 -13.29
CA VAL A 647 -9.53 -7.86 -13.36
C VAL A 647 -10.21 -7.51 -14.69
N GLY A 648 -10.09 -6.25 -15.15
CA GLY A 648 -10.62 -5.80 -16.44
C GLY A 648 -10.06 -6.59 -17.63
N SER A 649 -8.79 -6.99 -17.60
CA SER A 649 -8.16 -7.81 -18.64
C SER A 649 -8.75 -9.22 -18.77
N LEU A 650 -9.42 -9.71 -17.72
CA LEU A 650 -10.12 -11.01 -17.70
C LEU A 650 -11.57 -10.92 -18.17
N LEU A 651 -12.10 -9.71 -18.37
CA LEU A 651 -13.44 -9.47 -18.88
C LEU A 651 -13.45 -9.49 -20.43
N ASN A 652 -14.60 -9.80 -21.00
CA ASN A 652 -14.78 -9.98 -22.44
C ASN A 652 -15.88 -9.06 -23.01
N ASP A 653 -16.08 -9.10 -24.34
CA ASP A 653 -17.02 -8.22 -25.02
C ASP A 653 -18.49 -8.51 -24.70
N THR A 654 -18.82 -9.72 -24.25
CA THR A 654 -20.16 -10.05 -23.72
C THR A 654 -20.42 -9.30 -22.42
N ASP A 655 -19.42 -9.21 -21.55
CA ASP A 655 -19.52 -8.49 -20.27
C ASP A 655 -19.78 -6.98 -20.52
N ILE A 656 -19.14 -6.40 -21.54
CA ILE A 656 -19.39 -5.02 -21.99
C ILE A 656 -20.83 -4.87 -22.53
N LYS A 657 -21.29 -5.81 -23.36
CA LYS A 657 -22.67 -5.78 -23.88
C LYS A 657 -23.72 -5.86 -22.76
N ASN A 658 -23.40 -6.60 -21.70
CA ASN A 658 -24.27 -6.77 -20.54
C ASN A 658 -24.46 -5.48 -19.71
N ILE A 659 -23.67 -4.42 -19.94
CA ILE A 659 -23.93 -3.09 -19.35
C ILE A 659 -25.34 -2.61 -19.72
N ASP A 660 -25.80 -2.82 -20.96
CA ASP A 660 -27.16 -2.44 -21.37
C ASP A 660 -28.24 -3.24 -20.61
N THR A 661 -27.95 -4.47 -20.17
CA THR A 661 -28.87 -5.28 -19.36
C THR A 661 -28.88 -4.80 -17.90
N LEU A 662 -27.70 -4.55 -17.33
CA LEU A 662 -27.55 -3.99 -15.98
C LEU A 662 -28.27 -2.64 -15.86
N MET A 663 -28.03 -1.72 -16.80
CA MET A 663 -28.62 -0.38 -16.79
C MET A 663 -30.14 -0.39 -16.96
N ARG A 664 -30.70 -1.38 -17.66
CA ARG A 664 -32.16 -1.56 -17.76
C ARG A 664 -32.76 -2.09 -16.45
N HIS A 665 -32.08 -3.00 -15.78
CA HIS A 665 -32.50 -3.49 -14.45
C HIS A 665 -32.47 -2.35 -13.43
N GLU A 666 -31.42 -1.53 -13.48
CA GLU A 666 -31.14 -0.44 -12.54
C GLU A 666 -31.63 0.93 -13.06
N LYS A 667 -32.74 0.95 -13.80
CA LYS A 667 -33.27 2.15 -14.47
C LYS A 667 -33.52 3.31 -13.51
N ASP A 668 -34.04 3.01 -12.33
CA ASP A 668 -34.43 4.00 -11.32
C ASP A 668 -33.41 4.20 -10.20
N THR A 669 -32.24 3.57 -10.29
CA THR A 669 -31.21 3.67 -9.25
C THR A 669 -30.56 5.06 -9.28
N GLU A 670 -30.71 5.80 -8.18
CA GLU A 670 -30.16 7.14 -8.01
C GLU A 670 -28.66 7.10 -7.68
N PHE A 671 -27.91 7.95 -8.36
CA PHE A 671 -26.48 8.15 -8.16
C PHE A 671 -26.22 9.59 -7.73
N HIS A 672 -25.46 9.75 -6.65
CA HIS A 672 -25.23 11.03 -5.99
C HIS A 672 -23.81 11.51 -6.23
N SER A 673 -23.65 12.74 -6.70
CA SER A 673 -22.35 13.40 -6.73
C SER A 673 -21.75 13.50 -5.32
N THR A 674 -20.44 13.72 -5.22
CA THR A 674 -19.83 14.16 -3.95
C THR A 674 -20.18 15.61 -3.59
N ASP A 675 -20.66 16.41 -4.54
CA ASP A 675 -21.25 17.72 -4.24
C ASP A 675 -22.66 17.53 -3.66
N PRO A 676 -22.90 17.86 -2.38
CA PRO A 676 -24.22 17.69 -1.75
C PRO A 676 -25.30 18.60 -2.36
N LYS A 677 -24.94 19.61 -3.16
CA LYS A 677 -25.88 20.48 -3.85
C LYS A 677 -26.31 19.95 -5.23
N ALA A 678 -25.60 18.96 -5.77
CA ALA A 678 -25.92 18.39 -7.07
C ALA A 678 -27.17 17.50 -6.99
N VAL A 679 -28.00 17.53 -8.02
CA VAL A 679 -29.21 16.72 -8.10
C VAL A 679 -28.83 15.26 -8.37
N PRO A 680 -29.41 14.28 -7.64
CA PRO A 680 -29.20 12.86 -7.92
C PRO A 680 -29.66 12.49 -9.34
N VAL A 681 -28.96 11.56 -9.98
CA VAL A 681 -29.25 11.14 -11.35
C VAL A 681 -29.56 9.66 -11.39
N ARG A 682 -30.65 9.28 -12.06
CA ARG A 682 -30.99 7.88 -12.30
C ARG A 682 -30.05 7.30 -13.35
N ILE A 683 -29.15 6.41 -12.93
CA ILE A 683 -28.00 5.96 -13.75
C ILE A 683 -28.45 5.21 -15.01
N GLY A 684 -29.41 4.30 -14.89
CA GLY A 684 -29.88 3.50 -16.03
C GLY A 684 -30.64 4.33 -17.06
N ASP A 685 -31.48 5.27 -16.62
CA ASP A 685 -32.16 6.22 -17.51
C ASP A 685 -31.17 7.17 -18.22
N ALA A 686 -30.18 7.68 -17.48
CA ALA A 686 -29.11 8.51 -18.05
C ALA A 686 -28.31 7.74 -19.11
N TRP A 687 -27.95 6.47 -18.82
CA TRP A 687 -27.27 5.60 -19.76
C TRP A 687 -28.09 5.44 -21.04
N GLU A 688 -29.35 5.00 -20.94
CA GLU A 688 -30.20 4.67 -22.09
C GLU A 688 -30.51 5.88 -22.99
N ASN A 689 -30.72 7.06 -22.39
CA ASN A 689 -31.26 8.22 -23.09
C ASN A 689 -30.24 9.33 -23.40
N ARG A 690 -29.11 9.39 -22.69
CA ARG A 690 -28.12 10.49 -22.84
C ARG A 690 -26.72 10.02 -23.23
N ILE A 691 -26.28 8.87 -22.71
CA ILE A 691 -24.89 8.41 -22.88
C ILE A 691 -24.76 7.40 -24.02
N ARG A 692 -25.58 6.34 -24.00
CA ARG A 692 -25.52 5.21 -24.92
C ARG A 692 -25.99 5.62 -26.32
N LYS A 693 -25.13 5.47 -27.34
CA LYS A 693 -25.49 5.73 -28.74
C LYS A 693 -26.23 4.54 -29.37
N LYS A 694 -27.54 4.68 -29.60
CA LYS A 694 -28.39 3.64 -30.20
C LYS A 694 -27.81 3.10 -31.51
N GLY A 695 -27.76 1.77 -31.64
CA GLY A 695 -27.23 1.08 -32.83
C GLY A 695 -25.70 0.92 -32.89
N GLY A 696 -24.95 1.46 -31.92
CA GLY A 696 -23.49 1.31 -31.85
C GLY A 696 -23.03 -0.11 -31.52
N ASN A 697 -21.93 -0.55 -32.13
CA ASN A 697 -21.27 -1.83 -31.85
C ASN A 697 -20.58 -1.84 -30.47
N VAL A 698 -19.97 -2.97 -30.07
CA VAL A 698 -19.33 -3.11 -28.75
C VAL A 698 -18.17 -2.11 -28.54
N THR A 699 -17.45 -1.74 -29.59
CA THR A 699 -16.40 -0.71 -29.52
C THR A 699 -16.99 0.66 -29.22
N GLN A 700 -18.14 1.00 -29.81
CA GLN A 700 -18.86 2.22 -29.47
C GLN A 700 -19.34 2.20 -28.01
N MET A 701 -19.81 1.06 -27.50
CA MET A 701 -20.19 0.93 -26.09
C MET A 701 -19.02 1.19 -25.13
N LYS A 702 -17.82 0.69 -25.47
CA LYS A 702 -16.59 0.98 -24.72
C LYS A 702 -16.32 2.49 -24.69
N GLN A 703 -16.46 3.17 -25.82
CA GLN A 703 -16.31 4.63 -25.90
C GLN A 703 -17.41 5.38 -25.13
N ASP A 704 -18.66 4.91 -25.17
CA ASP A 704 -19.78 5.50 -24.42
C ASP A 704 -19.54 5.39 -22.91
N LEU A 705 -18.99 4.26 -22.43
CA LEU A 705 -18.59 4.09 -21.02
C LEU A 705 -17.43 5.02 -20.62
N ILE A 706 -16.41 5.15 -21.49
CA ILE A 706 -15.31 6.09 -21.27
C ILE A 706 -15.82 7.53 -21.23
N PHE A 707 -16.79 7.88 -22.08
CA PHE A 707 -17.42 9.19 -22.10
C PHE A 707 -18.19 9.47 -20.80
N LEU A 708 -18.94 8.50 -20.26
CA LEU A 708 -19.58 8.60 -18.94
C LEU A 708 -18.56 8.89 -17.83
N MET A 709 -17.41 8.20 -17.85
CA MET A 709 -16.33 8.43 -16.90
C MET A 709 -15.73 9.84 -17.02
N GLN A 710 -15.56 10.34 -18.24
CA GLN A 710 -14.94 11.64 -18.53
C GLN A 710 -15.84 12.82 -18.19
N ASN A 711 -17.09 12.79 -18.63
CA ASN A 711 -17.93 13.99 -18.75
C ASN A 711 -18.88 14.22 -17.56
N ASP A 712 -19.35 13.15 -16.92
CA ASP A 712 -20.49 13.21 -16.00
C ASP A 712 -20.06 13.21 -14.53
N ALA A 713 -19.93 14.41 -13.95
CA ALA A 713 -19.44 14.61 -12.57
C ALA A 713 -20.29 13.92 -11.50
N TRP A 714 -21.60 13.75 -11.71
CA TRP A 714 -22.46 12.99 -10.80
C TRP A 714 -22.06 11.51 -10.70
N TYR A 715 -21.43 10.96 -11.74
CA TYR A 715 -20.93 9.59 -11.80
C TYR A 715 -19.48 9.51 -11.34
N PHE A 716 -18.55 10.18 -12.03
CA PHE A 716 -17.12 9.97 -11.78
C PHE A 716 -16.68 10.45 -10.39
N SER A 717 -17.33 11.48 -9.82
CA SER A 717 -16.97 11.95 -8.48
C SER A 717 -17.25 10.88 -7.41
N ARG A 718 -18.41 10.22 -7.49
CA ARG A 718 -18.81 9.13 -6.60
C ARG A 718 -17.98 7.88 -6.81
N VAL A 719 -17.81 7.44 -8.06
CA VAL A 719 -16.98 6.28 -8.43
C VAL A 719 -15.55 6.44 -7.93
N ASN A 720 -14.92 7.59 -8.18
CA ASN A 720 -13.56 7.86 -7.72
C ASN A 720 -13.47 7.91 -6.19
N ALA A 721 -14.46 8.48 -5.50
CA ALA A 721 -14.47 8.53 -4.04
C ALA A 721 -14.61 7.14 -3.40
N ILE A 722 -15.50 6.29 -3.94
CA ILE A 722 -15.72 4.92 -3.47
C ILE A 722 -14.50 4.04 -3.75
N ALA A 723 -13.97 4.07 -4.96
CA ALA A 723 -12.81 3.27 -5.36
C ALA A 723 -11.57 3.61 -4.52
N GLN A 724 -11.44 4.87 -4.10
CA GLN A 724 -10.38 5.34 -3.20
C GLN A 724 -10.73 5.26 -1.72
N ASN A 725 -11.88 4.66 -1.37
CA ASN A 725 -12.40 4.51 -0.01
C ASN A 725 -12.39 5.81 0.83
N ARG A 726 -12.74 6.92 0.18
CA ARG A 726 -12.83 8.27 0.79
C ARG A 726 -14.22 8.88 0.65
N ASP A 727 -15.17 8.09 0.16
CA ASP A 727 -16.57 8.48 0.05
C ASP A 727 -17.25 8.59 1.42
N LYS A 728 -18.33 9.37 1.48
CA LYS A 728 -19.22 9.46 2.64
C LYS A 728 -20.65 9.33 2.17
N GLY A 729 -21.45 8.57 2.92
CA GLY A 729 -22.89 8.40 2.69
C GLY A 729 -23.25 7.75 1.35
N SER A 730 -22.37 6.94 0.76
CA SER A 730 -22.71 6.18 -0.45
C SER A 730 -23.66 5.04 -0.13
N THR A 731 -24.53 4.71 -1.08
CA THR A 731 -25.42 3.55 -1.02
C THR A 731 -24.69 2.27 -1.43
N PHE A 732 -25.23 1.11 -1.03
CA PHE A 732 -24.75 -0.19 -1.49
C PHE A 732 -24.67 -0.28 -3.02
N LYS A 733 -25.71 0.21 -3.72
CA LYS A 733 -25.76 0.17 -5.18
C LYS A 733 -24.66 1.02 -5.82
N GLU A 734 -24.35 2.20 -5.29
CA GLU A 734 -23.22 3.00 -5.79
C GLU A 734 -21.88 2.28 -5.60
N VAL A 735 -21.71 1.55 -4.49
CA VAL A 735 -20.52 0.74 -4.22
C VAL A 735 -20.41 -0.45 -5.18
N LEU A 736 -21.51 -1.18 -5.37
CA LEU A 736 -21.62 -2.28 -6.33
C LEU A 736 -21.30 -1.79 -7.74
N PHE A 737 -21.94 -0.71 -8.20
CA PHE A 737 -21.69 -0.13 -9.51
C PHE A 737 -20.23 0.28 -9.68
N THR A 738 -19.61 0.87 -8.67
CA THR A 738 -18.18 1.20 -8.70
C THR A 738 -17.34 -0.06 -8.91
N ALA A 739 -17.59 -1.12 -8.13
CA ALA A 739 -16.84 -2.38 -8.24
C ALA A 739 -17.02 -3.09 -9.59
N LEU A 740 -18.19 -2.96 -10.24
CA LEU A 740 -18.45 -3.50 -11.57
C LEU A 740 -17.85 -2.62 -12.68
N MET A 741 -18.04 -1.30 -12.60
CA MET A 741 -17.70 -0.39 -13.68
C MET A 741 -16.21 -0.06 -13.74
N THR A 742 -15.48 -0.07 -12.62
CA THR A 742 -14.02 0.19 -12.63
C THR A 742 -13.26 -0.81 -13.53
N PRO A 743 -13.43 -2.14 -13.42
CA PRO A 743 -12.76 -3.08 -14.32
C PRO A 743 -13.30 -3.05 -15.77
N LEU A 744 -14.60 -2.82 -15.98
CA LEU A 744 -15.19 -2.66 -17.33
C LEU A 744 -14.68 -1.41 -18.05
N THR A 745 -14.46 -0.32 -17.31
CA THR A 745 -13.88 0.92 -17.83
C THR A 745 -12.41 0.71 -18.17
N ASN A 746 -11.63 0.04 -17.31
CA ASN A 746 -10.25 -0.34 -17.61
C ASN A 746 -10.16 -1.20 -18.88
N LYS A 747 -11.02 -2.21 -19.01
CA LYS A 747 -11.11 -3.01 -20.24
C LYS A 747 -11.38 -2.15 -21.46
N SER A 748 -12.34 -1.24 -21.36
CA SER A 748 -12.73 -0.34 -22.44
C SER A 748 -11.56 0.55 -22.86
N LEU A 749 -10.83 1.12 -21.90
CA LEU A 749 -9.62 1.93 -22.14
C LEU A 749 -8.48 1.12 -22.79
N MET A 750 -8.22 -0.09 -22.33
CA MET A 750 -7.21 -0.97 -22.91
C MET A 750 -7.52 -1.35 -24.35
N ASP A 751 -8.78 -1.66 -24.65
CA ASP A 751 -9.21 -2.13 -25.97
C ASP A 751 -9.29 -0.98 -27.00
N THR A 752 -9.42 0.28 -26.57
CA THR A 752 -9.66 1.44 -27.46
C THR A 752 -8.49 2.42 -27.58
N SER A 753 -7.57 2.43 -26.62
CA SER A 753 -6.40 3.33 -26.67
C SER A 753 -5.33 2.79 -27.62
N HIS A 754 -5.01 3.57 -28.66
CA HIS A 754 -3.98 3.20 -29.66
C HIS A 754 -2.81 4.19 -29.75
N VAL A 755 -2.84 5.26 -28.96
CA VAL A 755 -1.76 6.27 -28.95
C VAL A 755 -0.56 5.80 -28.10
N PRO A 756 0.67 6.24 -28.44
CA PRO A 756 1.84 6.00 -27.61
C PRO A 756 1.67 6.57 -26.20
N ALA A 757 2.07 5.79 -25.20
CA ALA A 757 2.04 6.22 -23.80
C ALA A 757 2.94 7.45 -23.58
N PRO A 758 2.41 8.58 -23.07
CA PRO A 758 3.23 9.72 -22.69
C PRO A 758 4.17 9.40 -21.54
N LYS A 759 5.35 10.01 -21.58
CA LYS A 759 6.33 9.98 -20.47
C LYS A 759 6.13 11.08 -19.43
N LYS A 760 5.21 12.00 -19.69
CA LYS A 760 4.90 13.14 -18.83
C LYS A 760 3.40 13.40 -18.87
N LEU A 761 2.79 13.42 -17.70
CA LEU A 761 1.36 13.67 -17.48
C LEU A 761 1.19 14.64 -16.32
N TYR A 762 0.06 15.35 -16.31
CA TYR A 762 -0.32 16.24 -15.22
C TYR A 762 -1.70 15.86 -14.69
N ARG A 763 -1.89 15.97 -13.37
CA ARG A 763 -3.16 15.75 -12.70
C ARG A 763 -3.47 16.92 -11.78
N GLY A 764 -4.63 17.56 -11.98
CA GLY A 764 -5.12 18.64 -11.13
C GLY A 764 -5.95 18.10 -9.97
N LEU A 765 -5.75 18.69 -8.79
CA LEU A 765 -6.49 18.41 -7.56
C LEU A 765 -6.83 19.73 -6.88
N ASN A 766 -8.00 19.77 -6.23
CA ASN A 766 -8.41 20.87 -5.37
C ASN A 766 -8.48 20.36 -3.93
N LEU A 767 -7.49 20.73 -3.12
CA LEU A 767 -7.28 20.20 -1.77
C LEU A 767 -7.33 21.32 -0.73
N PRO A 768 -7.88 21.09 0.48
CA PRO A 768 -7.80 22.07 1.56
C PRO A 768 -6.34 22.41 1.91
N GLN A 769 -6.06 23.66 2.27
CA GLN A 769 -4.71 24.13 2.58
C GLN A 769 -3.98 23.26 3.62
N GLU A 770 -4.67 22.80 4.67
CA GLU A 770 -4.10 21.91 5.68
C GLU A 770 -3.59 20.59 5.08
N PHE A 771 -4.36 20.01 4.16
CA PHE A 771 -3.99 18.77 3.48
C PHE A 771 -2.88 19.01 2.45
N THR A 772 -2.89 20.14 1.74
CA THR A 772 -1.80 20.57 0.86
C THR A 772 -0.49 20.71 1.65
N ASN A 773 -0.52 21.35 2.81
CA ASN A 773 0.65 21.47 3.69
C ASN A 773 1.17 20.11 4.16
N LYS A 774 0.28 19.15 4.44
CA LYS A 774 0.67 17.78 4.78
C LYS A 774 1.42 17.10 3.62
N LEU A 775 0.93 17.25 2.39
CA LEU A 775 1.61 16.71 1.19
C LEU A 775 2.97 17.38 0.96
N ILE A 776 3.08 18.70 1.16
CA ILE A 776 4.35 19.42 1.07
C ILE A 776 5.37 18.84 2.06
N ASN A 777 4.96 18.65 3.31
CA ASN A 777 5.85 18.09 4.35
C ASN A 777 6.26 16.65 4.03
N GLN A 778 5.32 15.80 3.60
CA GLN A 778 5.61 14.42 3.19
C GLN A 778 6.59 14.37 2.01
N ALA A 779 6.33 15.16 0.96
CA ALA A 779 7.19 15.21 -0.22
C ALA A 779 8.59 15.72 0.11
N ASN A 780 8.69 16.80 0.90
CA ASN A 780 9.97 17.34 1.31
C ASN A 780 10.76 16.39 2.24
N ALA A 781 10.08 15.63 3.10
CA ALA A 781 10.73 14.60 3.91
C ALA A 781 11.34 13.47 3.04
N ILE A 782 10.63 13.06 1.98
CA ILE A 782 11.16 12.11 0.99
C ILE A 782 12.35 12.69 0.25
N ILE A 783 12.20 13.88 -0.34
CA ILE A 783 13.24 14.55 -1.14
C ILE A 783 14.51 14.74 -0.30
N ALA A 784 14.38 15.22 0.94
CA ALA A 784 15.54 15.50 1.78
C ALA A 784 16.30 14.25 2.23
N ASN A 785 15.71 13.06 2.14
CA ASN A 785 16.35 11.82 2.61
C ASN A 785 16.64 10.82 1.48
N THR A 786 16.43 11.22 0.22
CA THR A 786 16.63 10.36 -0.94
C THR A 786 17.76 10.90 -1.81
N GLU A 787 18.99 10.56 -1.44
CA GLU A 787 20.20 11.05 -2.10
C GLU A 787 21.20 9.94 -2.43
N ASN A 788 22.00 10.17 -3.48
CA ASN A 788 23.16 9.34 -3.78
C ASN A 788 24.41 9.94 -3.14
N THR A 789 24.94 9.24 -2.16
CA THR A 789 26.20 9.57 -1.48
C THR A 789 27.38 8.83 -2.11
N LEU A 790 28.60 9.32 -1.84
CA LEU A 790 29.82 8.81 -2.47
C LEU A 790 30.40 7.58 -1.76
N PHE A 791 30.32 7.53 -0.42
CA PHE A 791 30.95 6.49 0.39
C PHE A 791 29.96 5.73 1.27
N THR A 792 29.05 6.46 1.90
CA THR A 792 28.05 5.90 2.81
C THR A 792 26.84 5.43 2.00
N ASP A 793 26.22 4.29 2.33
CA ASP A 793 24.95 3.89 1.73
C ASP A 793 23.77 4.44 2.56
N LEU A 794 22.91 5.25 1.93
CA LEU A 794 21.71 5.83 2.54
C LEU A 794 20.41 5.18 2.00
N SER A 795 20.50 4.08 1.25
CA SER A 795 19.36 3.39 0.64
C SER A 795 18.28 2.99 1.65
N ALA A 796 18.68 2.55 2.84
CA ALA A 796 17.75 2.21 3.92
C ALA A 796 16.96 3.42 4.43
N GLU A 797 17.60 4.58 4.57
CA GLU A 797 16.92 5.82 4.99
C GLU A 797 15.93 6.31 3.91
N ALA A 798 16.32 6.25 2.64
CA ALA A 798 15.44 6.57 1.52
C ALA A 798 14.21 5.65 1.50
N PHE A 799 14.41 4.34 1.66
CA PHE A 799 13.31 3.37 1.80
C PHE A 799 12.37 3.74 2.93
N LYS A 800 12.92 4.03 4.13
CA LYS A 800 12.15 4.39 5.32
C LYS A 800 11.28 5.61 5.07
N GLN A 801 11.87 6.69 4.58
CA GLN A 801 11.15 7.96 4.40
C GLN A 801 10.10 7.88 3.29
N ILE A 802 10.37 7.13 2.21
CA ILE A 802 9.38 6.89 1.17
C ILE A 802 8.23 6.04 1.71
N LYS A 803 8.48 4.91 2.37
CA LYS A 803 7.39 4.06 2.91
C LYS A 803 6.56 4.75 4.00
N LEU A 804 7.14 5.66 4.78
CA LEU A 804 6.42 6.43 5.81
C LEU A 804 5.58 7.57 5.24
N ASN A 805 6.03 8.19 4.14
CA ASN A 805 5.44 9.43 3.62
C ASN A 805 4.83 9.27 2.21
N ASP A 806 4.76 8.06 1.68
CA ASP A 806 4.17 7.78 0.36
C ASP A 806 2.69 8.21 0.30
N PHE A 807 2.36 8.93 -0.76
CA PHE A 807 0.99 9.36 -1.08
C PHE A 807 0.56 8.91 -2.48
N SER A 808 1.26 7.93 -3.08
CA SER A 808 0.94 7.34 -4.39
C SER A 808 -0.52 6.89 -4.51
N GLN A 809 -1.10 6.38 -3.41
CA GLN A 809 -2.49 5.91 -3.37
C GLN A 809 -3.52 7.01 -3.69
N MET A 810 -3.17 8.30 -3.59
CA MET A 810 -4.04 9.40 -4.05
C MET A 810 -4.33 9.36 -5.56
N SER A 811 -3.45 8.72 -6.33
CA SER A 811 -3.61 8.48 -7.77
C SER A 811 -3.88 7.00 -8.10
N GLY A 812 -4.06 6.16 -7.07
CA GLY A 812 -4.32 4.74 -7.21
C GLY A 812 -5.79 4.36 -7.04
N ARG A 813 -6.07 3.06 -7.19
CA ARG A 813 -7.36 2.36 -6.99
C ARG A 813 -8.52 2.80 -7.89
N THR A 814 -8.37 3.84 -8.69
CA THR A 814 -9.38 4.30 -9.65
C THR A 814 -8.74 4.65 -11.00
N CYS A 815 -9.59 4.88 -12.00
CA CYS A 815 -9.21 5.42 -13.31
C CYS A 815 -8.88 6.92 -13.18
N ALA A 816 -7.67 7.24 -12.72
CA ALA A 816 -7.27 8.62 -12.49
C ALA A 816 -7.11 9.39 -13.81
N SER A 817 -7.94 10.41 -14.00
CA SER A 817 -7.83 11.40 -15.09
C SER A 817 -6.53 12.22 -14.98
N THR A 818 -5.86 12.40 -16.12
CA THR A 818 -4.61 13.13 -16.31
C THR A 818 -4.58 13.78 -17.70
N THR A 819 -3.71 14.76 -17.94
CA THR A 819 -3.57 15.44 -19.24
C THR A 819 -2.10 15.69 -19.59
N LYS A 820 -1.81 15.91 -20.88
CA LYS A 820 -0.53 16.47 -21.33
C LYS A 820 -0.48 18.00 -21.25
N ASN A 821 -1.64 18.66 -21.15
CA ASN A 821 -1.76 20.11 -21.24
C ASN A 821 -1.88 20.73 -19.84
N MET A 822 -0.76 21.19 -19.30
CA MET A 822 -0.74 21.83 -17.97
C MET A 822 -1.67 23.06 -17.88
N LYS A 823 -1.86 23.80 -19.00
CA LYS A 823 -2.74 24.98 -19.04
C LYS A 823 -4.21 24.65 -18.76
N LEU A 824 -4.65 23.44 -19.11
CA LEU A 824 -6.01 22.99 -18.75
C LEU A 824 -6.20 23.03 -17.22
N LEU A 825 -5.20 22.56 -16.48
CA LEU A 825 -5.26 22.50 -15.03
C LEU A 825 -5.14 23.87 -14.38
N THR A 826 -4.28 24.73 -14.94
CA THR A 826 -4.02 26.05 -14.36
C THR A 826 -5.10 27.06 -14.68
N ASP A 827 -5.51 27.14 -15.96
CA ASP A 827 -6.30 28.25 -16.51
C ASP A 827 -7.79 27.92 -16.59
N ILE A 828 -8.15 26.64 -16.76
CA ILE A 828 -9.55 26.21 -16.93
C ILE A 828 -10.10 25.59 -15.64
N TRP A 829 -9.36 24.67 -15.02
CA TRP A 829 -9.81 24.00 -13.79
C TRP A 829 -9.42 24.72 -12.50
N GLY A 830 -8.50 25.69 -12.58
CA GLY A 830 -8.05 26.46 -11.41
C GLY A 830 -7.47 25.59 -10.28
N SER A 831 -6.82 24.47 -10.61
CA SER A 831 -6.34 23.50 -9.61
C SER A 831 -5.29 24.13 -8.68
N ASN A 832 -5.45 23.97 -7.37
CA ASN A 832 -4.47 24.45 -6.36
C ASN A 832 -3.33 23.45 -6.11
N VAL A 833 -3.50 22.18 -6.46
CA VAL A 833 -2.45 21.16 -6.42
C VAL A 833 -2.35 20.46 -7.78
N ILE A 834 -1.12 20.37 -8.31
CA ILE A 834 -0.83 19.70 -9.57
C ILE A 834 0.21 18.61 -9.32
N PHE A 835 -0.09 17.37 -9.71
CA PHE A 835 0.89 16.30 -9.78
C PHE A 835 1.45 16.23 -11.20
N GLU A 836 2.73 16.54 -11.36
CA GLU A 836 3.50 16.33 -12.58
C GLU A 836 4.12 14.93 -12.53
N MET A 837 3.52 13.97 -13.24
CA MET A 837 3.91 12.56 -13.23
C MET A 837 4.89 12.28 -14.36
N LEU A 838 6.12 11.95 -14.01
CA LEU A 838 7.19 11.53 -14.92
C LEU A 838 7.24 10.01 -14.99
N ASP A 839 7.07 9.47 -16.19
CA ASP A 839 7.14 8.04 -16.48
C ASP A 839 8.22 7.74 -17.54
N PRO A 840 9.51 7.92 -17.19
CA PRO A 840 10.61 7.70 -18.14
C PRO A 840 10.71 6.24 -18.60
N ASP A 841 10.29 5.31 -17.74
CA ASP A 841 10.42 3.87 -17.92
C ASP A 841 9.19 3.20 -18.56
N GLY A 842 8.03 3.87 -18.62
CA GLY A 842 6.80 3.36 -19.23
C GLY A 842 6.03 2.40 -18.32
N LEU A 843 5.92 2.75 -17.04
CA LEU A 843 5.38 1.94 -15.95
C LEU A 843 3.91 2.22 -15.66
N LEU A 844 3.40 3.41 -15.98
CA LEU A 844 2.03 3.83 -15.63
C LEU A 844 0.96 3.30 -16.59
N HIS A 845 1.36 2.87 -17.79
CA HIS A 845 0.48 2.35 -18.84
C HIS A 845 -0.76 3.22 -19.15
N PRO A 846 -0.63 4.56 -19.28
CA PRO A 846 -1.76 5.46 -19.50
C PRO A 846 -2.54 5.12 -20.77
N LYS A 847 -3.87 5.26 -20.71
CA LYS A 847 -4.77 5.01 -21.83
C LYS A 847 -5.49 6.29 -22.23
N GLN A 848 -5.58 6.54 -23.53
CA GLN A 848 -6.29 7.71 -24.06
C GLN A 848 -7.77 7.71 -23.67
N VAL A 849 -8.27 8.90 -23.32
CA VAL A 849 -9.68 9.17 -23.04
C VAL A 849 -10.18 10.18 -24.07
N GLY A 850 -11.30 9.88 -24.72
CA GLY A 850 -11.92 10.78 -25.70
C GLY A 850 -11.05 11.05 -26.94
N THR A 851 -11.20 12.23 -27.53
CA THR A 851 -10.47 12.67 -28.74
C THR A 851 -9.34 13.64 -28.38
N HIS A 852 -8.20 13.54 -29.08
CA HIS A 852 -7.03 14.42 -28.91
C HIS A 852 -6.90 15.34 -30.14
N MET A 853 -7.88 16.21 -30.33
CA MET A 853 -7.87 17.25 -31.35
C MET A 853 -7.51 18.59 -30.71
N ALA A 854 -7.04 19.56 -31.50
CA ALA A 854 -6.74 20.90 -30.98
C ALA A 854 -7.95 21.48 -30.23
N GLY A 855 -7.74 21.88 -28.97
CA GLY A 855 -8.80 22.40 -28.08
C GLY A 855 -9.51 21.35 -27.22
N SER A 856 -9.14 20.07 -27.31
CA SER A 856 -9.61 19.05 -26.37
C SER A 856 -8.77 19.01 -25.09
N GLU A 857 -9.18 18.19 -24.13
CA GLU A 857 -8.51 18.04 -22.83
C GLU A 857 -7.20 17.23 -22.91
N ASP A 858 -6.88 16.62 -24.06
CA ASP A 858 -5.74 15.71 -24.24
C ASP A 858 -5.62 14.67 -23.11
N GLU A 859 -6.78 14.12 -22.69
CA GLU A 859 -6.91 13.34 -21.46
C GLU A 859 -6.38 11.91 -21.61
N PHE A 860 -5.74 11.43 -20.55
CA PHE A 860 -5.33 10.07 -20.33
C PHE A 860 -5.84 9.57 -18.97
N SER A 861 -6.27 8.32 -18.92
CA SER A 861 -6.61 7.62 -17.69
C SER A 861 -5.47 6.71 -17.25
N VAL A 862 -5.12 6.78 -15.97
CA VAL A 862 -4.09 5.96 -15.31
C VAL A 862 -4.75 5.17 -14.18
N TYR A 863 -4.71 3.85 -14.24
CA TYR A 863 -4.98 2.98 -13.10
C TYR A 863 -3.64 2.49 -12.54
N LEU A 864 -3.15 3.16 -11.49
CA LEU A 864 -1.80 2.98 -10.94
C LEU A 864 -1.55 1.49 -10.59
N PRO A 865 -0.51 0.85 -11.15
CA PRO A 865 -0.10 -0.49 -10.75
C PRO A 865 0.30 -0.57 -9.29
N GLU A 866 -0.11 -1.64 -8.61
CA GLU A 866 0.15 -1.82 -7.17
C GLU A 866 1.63 -1.95 -6.80
N ASP A 867 2.50 -2.27 -7.76
CA ASP A 867 3.94 -2.37 -7.59
C ASP A 867 4.69 -1.11 -8.08
N VAL A 868 3.95 -0.04 -8.40
CA VAL A 868 4.51 1.25 -8.85
C VAL A 868 4.14 2.37 -7.87
N ALA A 869 5.16 3.08 -7.38
CA ALA A 869 4.98 4.30 -6.60
C ALA A 869 5.29 5.54 -7.44
N LEU A 870 4.60 6.64 -7.13
CA LEU A 870 4.85 7.99 -7.65
C LEU A 870 5.65 8.78 -6.61
N VAL A 871 6.98 8.67 -6.67
CA VAL A 871 7.88 9.22 -5.64
C VAL A 871 8.21 10.68 -5.94
N PRO A 872 8.02 11.62 -5.00
CA PRO A 872 8.30 13.04 -5.22
C PRO A 872 9.80 13.32 -5.33
N THR A 873 10.16 14.11 -6.33
CA THR A 873 11.53 14.62 -6.52
C THR A 873 11.62 16.14 -6.35
N LYS A 874 10.47 16.84 -6.44
CA LYS A 874 10.40 18.30 -6.35
C LYS A 874 9.01 18.77 -5.89
N VAL A 875 8.99 19.89 -5.17
CA VAL A 875 7.79 20.65 -4.79
C VAL A 875 8.00 22.11 -5.17
N THR A 876 7.08 22.69 -5.97
CA THR A 876 7.20 24.07 -6.48
C THR A 876 5.97 24.88 -6.11
N LEU A 877 6.16 26.11 -5.64
CA LEU A 877 5.09 27.11 -5.56
C LEU A 877 4.95 27.79 -6.92
N ASP A 878 3.80 27.66 -7.57
CA ASP A 878 3.48 28.15 -8.91
C ASP A 878 2.42 29.26 -8.86
N GLY A 879 2.76 30.34 -8.16
CA GLY A 879 1.86 31.48 -8.00
C GLY A 879 0.58 31.13 -7.25
N LYS A 880 -0.54 31.73 -7.69
CA LYS A 880 -1.84 31.61 -7.03
C LYS A 880 -2.93 31.16 -8.01
N THR A 881 -4.00 30.59 -7.47
CA THR A 881 -5.26 30.35 -8.18
C THR A 881 -6.07 31.64 -8.31
N ASP A 882 -7.14 31.61 -9.11
CA ASP A 882 -8.08 32.73 -9.26
C ASP A 882 -8.82 33.06 -7.94
N THR A 883 -8.86 32.11 -7.01
CA THR A 883 -9.40 32.30 -5.65
C THR A 883 -8.38 32.90 -4.67
N GLY A 884 -7.14 33.10 -5.10
CA GLY A 884 -6.06 33.69 -4.29
C GLY A 884 -5.28 32.68 -3.42
N GLU A 885 -5.60 31.39 -3.51
CA GLU A 885 -4.89 30.30 -2.85
C GLU A 885 -3.56 30.02 -3.54
N ASP A 886 -2.55 29.58 -2.77
CA ASP A 886 -1.25 29.21 -3.32
C ASP A 886 -1.35 27.90 -4.12
N ARG A 887 -0.72 27.88 -5.29
CA ARG A 887 -0.73 26.71 -6.17
C ARG A 887 0.58 25.93 -6.04
N TYR A 888 0.51 24.62 -5.82
CA TYR A 888 1.70 23.78 -5.69
C TYR A 888 1.80 22.70 -6.76
N ILE A 889 2.98 22.56 -7.36
CA ILE A 889 3.32 21.50 -8.31
C ILE A 889 4.24 20.49 -7.63
N PHE A 890 3.81 19.24 -7.56
CA PHE A 890 4.59 18.10 -7.09
C PHE A 890 5.09 17.30 -8.30
N THR A 891 6.40 17.30 -8.54
CA THR A 891 7.00 16.44 -9.57
C THR A 891 7.24 15.07 -8.98
N LEU A 892 6.62 14.05 -9.57
CA LEU A 892 6.65 12.67 -9.13
C LEU A 892 7.28 11.78 -10.20
N VAL A 893 8.12 10.84 -9.81
CA VAL A 893 8.72 9.84 -10.73
C VAL A 893 8.12 8.47 -10.45
N ALA A 894 7.63 7.81 -11.49
CA ALA A 894 7.15 6.44 -11.40
C ALA A 894 8.32 5.47 -11.17
N VAL A 895 8.25 4.69 -10.09
CA VAL A 895 9.25 3.67 -9.74
C VAL A 895 8.55 2.36 -9.43
N LYS A 896 8.96 1.29 -10.13
CA LYS A 896 8.43 -0.06 -9.96
C LYS A 896 9.32 -0.89 -9.03
N SER A 897 8.72 -1.50 -8.01
CA SER A 897 9.40 -2.43 -7.11
C SER A 897 8.41 -3.39 -6.43
N PRO A 898 8.80 -4.66 -6.20
CA PRO A 898 8.04 -5.56 -5.33
C PRO A 898 7.79 -5.00 -3.92
N ASP A 899 8.63 -4.07 -3.45
CA ASP A 899 8.49 -3.40 -2.15
C ASP A 899 7.21 -2.54 -2.02
N PHE A 900 6.58 -2.17 -3.14
CA PHE A 900 5.32 -1.43 -3.15
C PHE A 900 4.09 -2.34 -3.17
N ILE A 901 4.25 -3.62 -3.55
CA ILE A 901 3.15 -4.59 -3.55
C ILE A 901 2.56 -4.66 -2.14
N PRO A 902 1.27 -4.32 -1.95
CA PRO A 902 0.61 -4.45 -0.67
C PRO A 902 0.43 -5.93 -0.34
N ARG A 903 0.74 -6.34 0.89
CA ARG A 903 0.48 -7.71 1.32
C ARG A 903 -0.99 -7.84 1.73
N HIS A 904 -1.82 -8.31 0.81
CA HIS A 904 -3.21 -8.67 1.09
C HIS A 904 -3.30 -10.14 1.52
N GLU A 905 -4.12 -10.41 2.54
CA GLU A 905 -4.55 -11.77 2.88
C GLU A 905 -5.37 -12.31 1.71
N SER A 906 -4.97 -13.44 1.13
CA SER A 906 -5.73 -14.09 0.05
C SER A 906 -7.02 -14.70 0.59
N GLY A 907 -8.00 -14.96 -0.29
CA GLY A 907 -9.26 -15.60 0.10
C GLY A 907 -10.48 -14.69 0.04
N TYR A 908 -10.28 -13.36 0.01
CA TYR A 908 -11.37 -12.37 0.07
C TYR A 908 -12.38 -12.47 -1.10
N ALA A 909 -11.97 -13.00 -2.25
CA ALA A 909 -12.85 -13.24 -3.39
C ALA A 909 -12.95 -14.74 -3.74
N VAL A 910 -11.86 -15.49 -3.59
CA VAL A 910 -11.87 -16.91 -3.94
C VAL A 910 -12.66 -17.76 -2.95
N GLU A 911 -12.69 -17.45 -1.65
CA GLU A 911 -13.49 -18.23 -0.70
C GLU A 911 -14.99 -18.15 -0.95
N PRO A 912 -15.61 -16.94 -1.11
CA PRO A 912 -17.01 -16.86 -1.50
C PRO A 912 -17.28 -17.56 -2.84
N PHE A 913 -16.35 -17.45 -3.80
CA PHE A 913 -16.48 -18.09 -5.10
C PHE A 913 -16.48 -19.63 -5.00
N MET A 914 -15.62 -20.22 -4.16
CA MET A 914 -15.60 -21.67 -3.92
C MET A 914 -16.89 -22.15 -3.26
N LYS A 915 -17.46 -21.38 -2.33
CA LYS A 915 -18.76 -21.70 -1.72
C LYS A 915 -19.89 -21.67 -2.75
N MET A 916 -19.89 -20.70 -3.67
CA MET A 916 -20.86 -20.67 -4.78
C MET A 916 -20.74 -21.90 -5.69
N GLN A 917 -19.51 -22.36 -5.96
CA GLN A 917 -19.29 -23.58 -6.74
C GLN A 917 -19.79 -24.82 -5.98
N LYS A 918 -19.52 -24.89 -4.68
CA LYS A 918 -19.97 -26.00 -3.83
C LYS A 918 -21.49 -26.09 -3.79
N GLU A 919 -22.20 -24.97 -3.72
CA GLU A 919 -23.66 -24.97 -3.74
C GLU A 919 -24.23 -25.62 -5.00
N LYS A 920 -23.58 -25.44 -6.16
CA LYS A 920 -23.98 -26.13 -7.40
C LYS A 920 -23.78 -27.65 -7.32
N VAL A 921 -22.70 -28.09 -6.67
CA VAL A 921 -22.47 -29.51 -6.37
C VAL A 921 -23.58 -30.04 -5.47
N THR A 922 -23.94 -29.30 -4.41
CA THR A 922 -25.05 -29.64 -3.51
C THR A 922 -26.37 -29.77 -4.28
N GLN A 923 -26.70 -28.80 -5.13
CA GLN A 923 -27.91 -28.84 -5.95
C GLN A 923 -27.94 -30.05 -6.90
N ALA A 924 -26.80 -30.44 -7.49
CA ALA A 924 -26.70 -31.63 -8.31
C ALA A 924 -26.92 -32.92 -7.48
N LEU A 925 -26.35 -32.99 -6.28
CA LEU A 925 -26.55 -34.11 -5.36
C LEU A 925 -28.01 -34.21 -4.89
N ASP A 926 -28.65 -33.09 -4.57
CA ASP A 926 -30.06 -33.02 -4.19
C ASP A 926 -30.99 -33.43 -5.34
N ALA A 927 -30.67 -33.05 -6.57
CA ALA A 927 -31.40 -33.47 -7.75
C ALA A 927 -31.31 -34.99 -7.97
N ILE A 928 -30.12 -35.58 -7.75
CA ILE A 928 -29.93 -37.04 -7.76
C ILE A 928 -30.78 -37.70 -6.67
N GLU A 929 -30.84 -37.11 -5.48
CA GLU A 929 -31.63 -37.61 -4.36
C GLU A 929 -33.14 -37.54 -4.61
N LYS A 930 -33.66 -36.39 -5.09
CA LYS A 930 -35.07 -36.25 -5.50
C LYS A 930 -35.42 -37.24 -6.63
N GLY A 931 -34.48 -37.49 -7.53
CA GLY A 931 -34.57 -38.51 -8.58
C GLY A 931 -34.60 -39.97 -8.10
N LYS A 932 -34.40 -40.23 -6.79
CA LYS A 932 -34.61 -41.55 -6.16
C LYS A 932 -36.10 -41.82 -5.87
N GLY A 933 -36.95 -40.79 -5.76
CA GLY A 933 -38.30 -40.83 -5.18
C GLY A 933 -39.42 -41.56 -5.95
N GLY A 934 -39.12 -42.42 -6.93
CA GLY A 934 -40.15 -42.98 -7.82
C GLY A 934 -40.33 -44.51 -7.81
N TYR A 935 -39.36 -45.30 -7.36
CA TYR A 935 -39.40 -46.75 -7.58
C TYR A 935 -38.86 -47.55 -6.39
N ASN A 936 -39.75 -48.35 -5.77
CA ASN A 936 -39.34 -49.35 -4.80
C ASN A 936 -38.72 -50.55 -5.55
N ILE A 937 -37.44 -50.43 -5.92
CA ILE A 937 -36.70 -51.48 -6.62
C ILE A 937 -36.76 -52.80 -5.84
N ASP A 938 -36.72 -52.76 -4.50
CA ASP A 938 -36.84 -53.96 -3.64
C ASP A 938 -38.19 -54.66 -3.86
N GLU A 939 -39.28 -53.90 -3.82
CA GLU A 939 -40.63 -54.43 -4.00
C GLU A 939 -40.91 -54.89 -5.44
N GLN A 940 -40.46 -54.14 -6.45
CA GLN A 940 -40.58 -54.57 -7.85
C GLN A 940 -39.79 -55.85 -8.12
N LEU A 941 -38.58 -55.95 -7.58
CA LEU A 941 -37.71 -57.10 -7.74
C LEU A 941 -38.24 -58.32 -6.97
N LYS A 942 -38.81 -58.11 -5.78
CA LYS A 942 -39.53 -59.14 -5.01
C LYS A 942 -40.77 -59.63 -5.75
N ASN A 943 -41.59 -58.72 -6.28
CA ASN A 943 -42.82 -59.05 -7.01
C ASN A 943 -42.52 -59.77 -8.33
N LEU A 944 -41.52 -59.31 -9.08
CA LEU A 944 -41.09 -59.96 -10.32
C LEU A 944 -40.57 -61.36 -10.04
N ARG A 945 -39.77 -61.55 -8.98
CA ARG A 945 -39.30 -62.89 -8.56
C ARG A 945 -40.45 -63.80 -8.17
N ILE A 946 -41.42 -63.31 -7.39
CA ILE A 946 -42.62 -64.08 -7.02
C ILE A 946 -43.39 -64.52 -8.28
N GLU A 947 -43.57 -63.61 -9.24
CA GLU A 947 -44.28 -63.93 -10.49
C GLU A 947 -43.49 -64.92 -11.36
N MET A 948 -42.17 -64.79 -11.48
CA MET A 948 -41.34 -65.76 -12.22
C MET A 948 -41.38 -67.15 -11.57
N VAL A 949 -41.36 -67.23 -10.23
CA VAL A 949 -41.52 -68.49 -9.49
C VAL A 949 -42.92 -69.08 -9.67
N ARG A 950 -43.96 -68.23 -9.69
CA ARG A 950 -45.35 -68.66 -9.96
C ARG A 950 -45.47 -69.27 -11.36
N GLN A 951 -44.91 -68.60 -12.37
CA GLN A 951 -44.92 -69.08 -13.75
C GLN A 951 -44.12 -70.37 -13.93
N ALA A 952 -42.98 -70.52 -13.27
CA ALA A 952 -42.18 -71.75 -13.30
C ALA A 952 -42.87 -72.96 -12.65
N LYS A 953 -43.89 -72.72 -11.79
CA LYS A 953 -44.71 -73.75 -11.13
C LYS A 953 -46.01 -74.08 -11.89
N LEU A 954 -46.28 -73.44 -13.02
CA LEU A 954 -47.45 -73.79 -13.83
C LEU A 954 -47.34 -75.22 -14.38
N PRO A 955 -48.46 -75.93 -14.56
CA PRO A 955 -48.49 -77.25 -15.21
C PRO A 955 -47.77 -77.23 -16.57
N LEU A 956 -47.06 -78.30 -16.89
CA LEU A 956 -46.33 -78.41 -18.15
C LEU A 956 -47.29 -78.59 -19.34
N ARG A 957 -46.90 -78.01 -20.47
CA ARG A 957 -47.60 -78.18 -21.75
C ARG A 957 -47.15 -79.47 -22.45
N GLU A 958 -47.71 -80.62 -22.03
CA GLU A 958 -47.21 -81.97 -22.37
C GLU A 958 -47.89 -82.64 -23.59
N GLY A 959 -48.96 -82.08 -24.17
CA GLY A 959 -49.69 -82.67 -25.31
C GLY A 959 -49.42 -82.04 -26.69
N ILE A 960 -49.49 -82.83 -27.77
CA ILE A 960 -49.37 -82.36 -29.19
C ILE A 960 -50.47 -81.35 -29.52
N PHE A 961 -51.70 -81.57 -29.06
CA PHE A 961 -52.84 -80.66 -29.23
C PHE A 961 -52.63 -79.31 -28.53
N ASP A 962 -52.13 -79.31 -27.28
CA ASP A 962 -51.81 -78.08 -26.53
C ASP A 962 -50.70 -77.26 -27.23
N ARG A 963 -49.70 -77.91 -27.85
CA ARG A 963 -48.62 -77.24 -28.60
C ARG A 963 -49.10 -76.61 -29.91
N ILE A 964 -50.07 -77.23 -30.59
CA ILE A 964 -50.67 -76.73 -31.84
C ILE A 964 -51.65 -75.59 -31.56
N SER A 965 -52.52 -75.72 -30.55
CA SER A 965 -53.52 -74.69 -30.17
C SER A 965 -52.86 -73.35 -29.80
N HIS A 966 -51.74 -73.40 -29.07
CA HIS A 966 -50.94 -72.23 -28.76
C HIS A 966 -50.19 -71.64 -29.97
N ARG A 967 -49.77 -72.46 -30.95
CA ARG A 967 -49.17 -71.95 -32.20
C ARG A 967 -50.17 -71.21 -33.08
N LEU A 968 -51.46 -71.54 -32.98
CA LEU A 968 -52.56 -71.00 -33.79
C LEU A 968 -53.36 -69.88 -33.10
N SER A 969 -52.98 -69.45 -31.88
CA SER A 969 -53.62 -68.36 -31.10
C SER A 969 -55.12 -68.53 -30.80
N LEU A 970 -55.60 -69.76 -30.57
CA LEU A 970 -57.02 -70.03 -30.31
C LEU A 970 -57.41 -70.07 -28.81
N GLU A 971 -56.47 -69.93 -27.87
CA GLU A 971 -56.75 -69.81 -26.43
C GLU A 971 -55.97 -68.63 -25.81
N THR A 972 -56.66 -67.82 -25.00
CA THR A 972 -56.12 -66.64 -24.29
C THR A 972 -55.79 -66.89 -22.81
N SER A 973 -55.85 -68.13 -22.32
CA SER A 973 -55.53 -68.45 -20.92
C SER A 973 -54.20 -69.22 -20.77
N ASP A 974 -53.15 -68.50 -20.36
CA ASP A 974 -51.80 -69.01 -20.09
C ASP A 974 -51.66 -69.71 -18.73
N ASN A 975 -52.44 -70.78 -18.51
CA ASN A 975 -52.37 -71.61 -17.29
C ASN A 975 -51.36 -72.77 -17.38
N LYS A 976 -50.58 -72.88 -18.47
CA LYS A 976 -49.56 -73.93 -18.68
C LYS A 976 -48.28 -73.35 -19.30
N ILE A 977 -47.11 -73.85 -18.90
CA ILE A 977 -45.79 -73.38 -19.36
C ILE A 977 -45.08 -74.41 -20.24
N SER A 978 -44.28 -73.98 -21.22
CA SER A 978 -43.44 -74.91 -21.99
C SER A 978 -42.25 -75.40 -21.15
N PRO A 979 -41.76 -76.64 -21.33
CA PRO A 979 -40.59 -77.15 -20.63
C PRO A 979 -39.36 -76.24 -20.78
N GLU A 980 -39.12 -75.75 -22.00
CA GLU A 980 -37.95 -74.92 -22.34
C GLU A 980 -38.02 -73.55 -21.65
N ARG A 981 -39.22 -72.97 -21.51
CA ARG A 981 -39.43 -71.70 -20.81
C ARG A 981 -39.30 -71.88 -19.30
N ARG A 982 -39.80 -73.00 -18.75
CA ARG A 982 -39.67 -73.32 -17.32
C ARG A 982 -38.20 -73.48 -16.93
N ASP A 983 -37.43 -74.20 -17.74
CA ASP A 983 -36.00 -74.42 -17.49
C ASP A 983 -35.22 -73.10 -17.64
N PHE A 984 -35.56 -72.27 -18.64
CA PHE A 984 -35.02 -70.92 -18.78
C PHE A 984 -35.28 -70.03 -17.55
N LEU A 985 -36.52 -70.04 -17.02
CA LEU A 985 -36.86 -69.27 -15.82
C LEU A 985 -36.07 -69.77 -14.58
N ASN A 986 -36.01 -71.09 -14.37
CA ASN A 986 -35.35 -71.69 -13.21
C ASN A 986 -33.82 -71.58 -13.24
N GLN A 987 -33.20 -71.65 -14.42
CA GLN A 987 -31.74 -71.66 -14.56
C GLN A 987 -31.14 -70.27 -14.82
N HIS A 988 -31.88 -69.36 -15.47
CA HIS A 988 -31.30 -68.09 -15.96
C HIS A 988 -32.01 -66.83 -15.47
N VAL A 989 -33.27 -66.88 -15.01
CA VAL A 989 -34.02 -65.68 -14.58
C VAL A 989 -34.15 -65.60 -13.06
N ILE A 990 -34.69 -66.63 -12.41
CA ILE A 990 -34.95 -66.66 -10.96
C ILE A 990 -33.64 -66.52 -10.15
N PRO A 991 -32.53 -67.21 -10.47
CA PRO A 991 -31.27 -67.06 -9.74
C PRO A 991 -30.71 -65.64 -9.82
N VAL A 992 -30.76 -65.01 -11.01
CA VAL A 992 -30.26 -63.65 -11.24
C VAL A 992 -31.09 -62.61 -10.47
N LEU A 993 -32.42 -62.74 -10.47
CA LEU A 993 -33.29 -61.92 -9.64
C LEU A 993 -32.99 -62.10 -8.14
N GLN A 994 -32.66 -63.32 -7.71
CA GLN A 994 -32.31 -63.58 -6.32
C GLN A 994 -30.95 -62.98 -5.92
N GLU A 995 -29.93 -63.08 -6.78
CA GLU A 995 -28.64 -62.41 -6.58
C GLU A 995 -28.81 -60.89 -6.51
N CYS A 996 -29.60 -60.29 -7.41
CA CYS A 996 -29.91 -58.86 -7.34
C CYS A 996 -30.67 -58.47 -6.05
N HIS A 997 -31.60 -59.31 -5.57
CA HIS A 997 -32.30 -59.04 -4.32
C HIS A 997 -31.36 -59.02 -3.12
N ILE A 998 -30.43 -59.99 -3.06
CA ILE A 998 -29.43 -60.08 -2.00
C ILE A 998 -28.51 -58.87 -2.08
N ALA A 999 -27.98 -58.56 -3.26
CA ALA A 999 -27.10 -57.42 -3.48
C ALA A 999 -27.76 -56.07 -3.14
N LEU A 1000 -29.06 -55.92 -3.41
CA LEU A 1000 -29.81 -54.71 -3.04
C LEU A 1000 -29.89 -54.55 -1.52
N ARG A 1001 -30.19 -55.64 -0.80
CA ARG A 1001 -30.36 -55.64 0.66
C ARG A 1001 -29.05 -55.48 1.41
N THR A 1002 -27.95 -55.99 0.86
CA THR A 1002 -26.60 -55.84 1.44
C THR A 1002 -25.91 -54.57 0.97
N ASN A 1003 -26.57 -53.74 0.14
CA ASN A 1003 -26.01 -52.55 -0.49
C ASN A 1003 -24.67 -52.80 -1.22
N ASN A 1004 -24.48 -54.00 -1.80
CA ASN A 1004 -23.25 -54.40 -2.46
C ASN A 1004 -23.34 -54.17 -3.98
N MET A 1005 -22.79 -53.04 -4.44
CA MET A 1005 -22.86 -52.62 -5.85
C MET A 1005 -22.07 -53.52 -6.80
N GLU A 1006 -20.96 -54.11 -6.35
CA GLU A 1006 -20.15 -55.05 -7.15
C GLU A 1006 -20.91 -56.35 -7.40
N MET A 1007 -21.52 -56.92 -6.36
CA MET A 1007 -22.40 -58.08 -6.47
C MET A 1007 -23.61 -57.78 -7.36
N MET A 1008 -24.17 -56.57 -7.25
CA MET A 1008 -25.29 -56.12 -8.06
C MET A 1008 -24.91 -56.00 -9.54
N GLN A 1009 -23.71 -55.50 -9.85
CA GLN A 1009 -23.19 -55.41 -11.22
C GLN A 1009 -22.86 -56.78 -11.82
N ASN A 1010 -22.28 -57.69 -11.02
CA ASN A 1010 -22.02 -59.07 -11.42
C ASN A 1010 -23.32 -59.85 -11.71
N ALA A 1011 -24.36 -59.62 -10.89
CA ALA A 1011 -25.69 -60.20 -11.13
C ALA A 1011 -26.34 -59.61 -12.39
N LEU A 1012 -26.20 -58.30 -12.62
CA LEU A 1012 -26.70 -57.62 -13.82
C LEU A 1012 -26.10 -58.18 -15.12
N ALA A 1013 -24.81 -58.51 -15.11
CA ALA A 1013 -24.12 -59.12 -16.26
C ALA A 1013 -24.68 -60.50 -16.65
N LYS A 1014 -25.35 -61.19 -15.72
CA LYS A 1014 -26.02 -62.48 -15.94
C LYS A 1014 -27.45 -62.34 -16.47
N PHE A 1015 -27.98 -61.12 -16.64
CA PHE A 1015 -29.32 -60.92 -17.21
C PHE A 1015 -29.41 -61.54 -18.61
N PRO A 1016 -30.47 -62.32 -18.89
CA PRO A 1016 -30.61 -62.94 -20.21
C PRO A 1016 -30.74 -61.89 -21.31
N THR A 1017 -30.09 -62.17 -22.44
CA THR A 1017 -30.04 -61.28 -23.61
C THR A 1017 -31.38 -61.24 -24.37
N ASP A 1018 -31.57 -60.20 -25.19
CA ASP A 1018 -32.72 -60.08 -26.09
C ASP A 1018 -32.90 -61.30 -27.00
N LYS A 1019 -31.78 -61.88 -27.46
CA LYS A 1019 -31.77 -63.09 -28.28
C LYS A 1019 -32.33 -64.30 -27.52
N GLN A 1020 -31.96 -64.46 -26.24
CA GLN A 1020 -32.50 -65.52 -25.38
C GLN A 1020 -33.99 -65.33 -25.11
N TRP A 1021 -34.44 -64.10 -24.85
CA TRP A 1021 -35.87 -63.82 -24.67
C TRP A 1021 -36.70 -63.97 -25.95
N SER A 1022 -36.12 -63.70 -27.13
CA SER A 1022 -36.83 -63.77 -28.43
C SER A 1022 -37.31 -65.18 -28.81
N ALA A 1023 -36.78 -66.22 -28.14
CA ALA A 1023 -37.23 -67.60 -28.29
C ALA A 1023 -38.65 -67.84 -27.72
N PHE A 1024 -39.19 -66.92 -26.91
CA PHE A 1024 -40.47 -67.06 -26.23
C PHE A 1024 -41.44 -65.95 -26.65
N LYS A 1025 -42.52 -66.31 -27.35
CA LYS A 1025 -43.50 -65.34 -27.91
C LYS A 1025 -44.80 -65.19 -27.11
N SER A 1026 -44.93 -65.84 -25.94
CA SER A 1026 -46.18 -65.76 -25.15
C SER A 1026 -46.38 -64.37 -24.52
N GLY A 1027 -47.63 -64.01 -24.23
CA GLY A 1027 -47.97 -62.71 -23.65
C GLY A 1027 -47.29 -62.46 -22.30
N GLU A 1028 -47.12 -63.48 -21.46
CA GLU A 1028 -46.40 -63.40 -20.18
C GLU A 1028 -44.90 -63.30 -20.40
N ALA A 1029 -44.34 -63.92 -21.44
CA ALA A 1029 -42.91 -63.83 -21.72
C ALA A 1029 -42.52 -62.43 -22.17
N VAL A 1030 -43.35 -61.80 -23.02
CA VAL A 1030 -43.17 -60.40 -23.43
C VAL A 1030 -43.34 -59.45 -22.24
N ARG A 1031 -44.35 -59.67 -21.39
CA ARG A 1031 -44.56 -58.88 -20.15
C ARG A 1031 -43.42 -59.05 -19.15
N ALA A 1032 -42.95 -60.26 -18.92
CA ALA A 1032 -41.83 -60.56 -18.03
C ALA A 1032 -40.53 -59.93 -18.52
N LYS A 1033 -40.26 -60.02 -19.83
CA LYS A 1033 -39.11 -59.35 -20.45
C LYS A 1033 -39.19 -57.83 -20.24
N ALA A 1034 -40.34 -57.22 -20.53
CA ALA A 1034 -40.52 -55.78 -20.35
C ALA A 1034 -40.28 -55.34 -18.89
N GLN A 1035 -40.78 -56.10 -17.92
CA GLN A 1035 -40.52 -55.85 -16.49
C GLN A 1035 -39.04 -56.05 -16.12
N MET A 1036 -38.38 -57.07 -16.69
CA MET A 1036 -36.96 -57.34 -16.49
C MET A 1036 -36.08 -56.23 -17.09
N ASP A 1037 -36.43 -55.70 -18.26
CA ASP A 1037 -35.72 -54.62 -18.93
C ASP A 1037 -35.85 -53.29 -18.14
N VAL A 1038 -37.04 -53.00 -17.61
CA VAL A 1038 -37.26 -51.84 -16.71
C VAL A 1038 -36.41 -51.98 -15.44
N LEU A 1039 -36.42 -53.17 -14.82
CA LEU A 1039 -35.64 -53.44 -13.62
C LEU A 1039 -34.13 -53.33 -13.89
N LYS A 1040 -33.67 -53.87 -15.02
CA LYS A 1040 -32.28 -53.78 -15.47
C LYS A 1040 -31.83 -52.32 -15.58
N GLN A 1041 -32.64 -51.47 -16.23
CA GLN A 1041 -32.34 -50.04 -16.38
C GLN A 1041 -32.30 -49.29 -15.04
N GLN A 1042 -33.18 -49.64 -14.09
CA GLN A 1042 -33.18 -49.05 -12.75
C GLN A 1042 -31.95 -49.46 -11.92
N ILE A 1043 -31.51 -50.72 -12.04
CA ILE A 1043 -30.30 -51.21 -11.38
C ILE A 1043 -29.05 -50.56 -12.00
N GLU A 1044 -28.96 -50.48 -13.33
CA GLU A 1044 -27.89 -49.76 -14.04
C GLU A 1044 -27.78 -48.30 -13.59
N LYS A 1045 -28.92 -47.61 -13.50
CA LYS A 1045 -29.01 -46.24 -12.96
C LYS A 1045 -28.44 -46.17 -11.53
N LYS A 1046 -28.87 -47.07 -10.64
CA LYS A 1046 -28.47 -47.07 -9.22
C LYS A 1046 -26.97 -47.32 -9.05
N ILE A 1047 -26.42 -48.28 -9.79
CA ILE A 1047 -24.98 -48.57 -9.78
C ILE A 1047 -24.19 -47.33 -10.19
N MET A 1048 -24.48 -46.74 -11.36
CA MET A 1048 -23.72 -45.60 -11.89
C MET A 1048 -23.76 -44.39 -10.95
N LEU A 1049 -24.93 -44.09 -10.35
CA LEU A 1049 -25.05 -43.01 -9.39
C LEU A 1049 -24.22 -43.25 -8.12
N GLN A 1050 -24.25 -44.47 -7.56
CA GLN A 1050 -23.60 -44.78 -6.29
C GLN A 1050 -22.09 -45.03 -6.39
N THR A 1051 -21.59 -45.54 -7.52
CA THR A 1051 -20.18 -45.92 -7.64
C THR A 1051 -19.32 -44.90 -8.38
N GLN A 1052 -19.93 -44.00 -9.17
CA GLN A 1052 -19.18 -43.06 -10.00
C GLN A 1052 -19.61 -41.61 -9.73
N ILE A 1053 -20.88 -41.29 -9.91
CA ILE A 1053 -21.34 -39.89 -9.92
C ILE A 1053 -21.35 -39.26 -8.52
N ILE A 1054 -22.02 -39.88 -7.55
CA ILE A 1054 -22.09 -39.35 -6.17
C ILE A 1054 -20.69 -39.23 -5.55
N PRO A 1055 -19.83 -40.28 -5.57
CA PRO A 1055 -18.48 -40.15 -5.00
C PRO A 1055 -17.66 -39.02 -5.62
N ALA A 1056 -17.66 -38.88 -6.95
CA ALA A 1056 -16.91 -37.83 -7.63
C ALA A 1056 -17.42 -36.42 -7.28
N LEU A 1057 -18.73 -36.22 -7.19
CA LEU A 1057 -19.31 -34.95 -6.76
C LEU A 1057 -19.03 -34.66 -5.28
N THR A 1058 -19.11 -35.65 -4.40
CA THR A 1058 -18.78 -35.48 -2.98
C THR A 1058 -17.31 -35.12 -2.80
N GLU A 1059 -16.39 -35.83 -3.45
CA GLU A 1059 -14.95 -35.51 -3.44
C GLU A 1059 -14.68 -34.09 -3.97
N CYS A 1060 -15.40 -33.68 -5.03
CA CYS A 1060 -15.32 -32.31 -5.54
C CYS A 1060 -15.78 -31.30 -4.49
N GLY A 1061 -16.91 -31.53 -3.83
CA GLY A 1061 -17.42 -30.68 -2.75
C GLY A 1061 -16.44 -30.55 -1.57
N GLU A 1062 -15.82 -31.64 -1.14
CA GLU A 1062 -14.79 -31.65 -0.08
C GLU A 1062 -13.54 -30.89 -0.49
N ALA A 1063 -13.11 -31.01 -1.75
CA ALA A 1063 -11.97 -30.26 -2.28
C ALA A 1063 -12.26 -28.75 -2.35
N LEU A 1064 -13.49 -28.36 -2.69
CA LEU A 1064 -13.94 -26.96 -2.68
C LEU A 1064 -13.94 -26.37 -1.26
N ASP A 1065 -14.33 -27.14 -0.24
CA ASP A 1065 -14.23 -26.70 1.17
C ASP A 1065 -12.79 -26.44 1.60
N LYS A 1066 -11.84 -27.23 1.09
CA LYS A 1066 -10.40 -27.06 1.32
C LYS A 1066 -9.77 -26.02 0.39
N GLN A 1067 -10.55 -25.39 -0.48
CA GLN A 1067 -10.09 -24.44 -1.50
C GLN A 1067 -9.04 -25.05 -2.47
N ASN A 1068 -9.02 -26.38 -2.61
CA ASN A 1068 -8.06 -27.08 -3.45
C ASN A 1068 -8.61 -27.28 -4.88
N VAL A 1069 -8.34 -26.30 -5.73
CA VAL A 1069 -8.77 -26.28 -7.14
C VAL A 1069 -8.31 -27.53 -7.91
N THR A 1070 -7.08 -27.97 -7.66
CA THR A 1070 -6.50 -29.13 -8.35
C THR A 1070 -7.22 -30.42 -8.00
N GLU A 1071 -7.48 -30.67 -6.71
CA GLU A 1071 -8.24 -31.83 -6.27
C GLU A 1071 -9.69 -31.77 -6.76
N ALA A 1072 -10.32 -30.59 -6.75
CA ALA A 1072 -11.69 -30.42 -7.23
C ALA A 1072 -11.82 -30.77 -8.72
N LEU A 1073 -10.89 -30.30 -9.56
CA LEU A 1073 -10.87 -30.65 -10.99
C LEU A 1073 -10.53 -32.13 -11.23
N GLN A 1074 -9.64 -32.72 -10.44
CA GLN A 1074 -9.36 -34.16 -10.51
C GLN A 1074 -10.60 -34.99 -10.16
N ALA A 1075 -11.39 -34.58 -9.16
CA ALA A 1075 -12.63 -35.24 -8.81
C ALA A 1075 -13.67 -35.14 -9.95
N LEU A 1076 -13.82 -33.98 -10.59
CA LEU A 1076 -14.69 -33.81 -11.75
C LEU A 1076 -14.27 -34.70 -12.93
N ASN A 1077 -12.98 -34.89 -13.16
CA ASN A 1077 -12.47 -35.76 -14.21
C ASN A 1077 -12.76 -37.25 -13.98
N LYS A 1078 -13.14 -37.66 -12.77
CA LYS A 1078 -13.59 -39.03 -12.46
C LYS A 1078 -15.04 -39.28 -12.91
N LEU A 1079 -15.80 -38.24 -13.27
CA LEU A 1079 -17.18 -38.40 -13.74
C LEU A 1079 -17.21 -39.13 -15.10
N PRO A 1080 -18.16 -40.06 -15.30
CA PRO A 1080 -18.31 -40.74 -16.57
C PRO A 1080 -18.65 -39.77 -17.70
N ALA A 1081 -18.12 -40.02 -18.90
CA ALA A 1081 -18.34 -39.15 -20.04
C ALA A 1081 -19.83 -39.06 -20.38
N GLU A 1082 -20.27 -37.95 -20.99
CA GLU A 1082 -21.69 -37.72 -21.33
C GLU A 1082 -22.29 -38.88 -22.15
N LYS A 1083 -21.52 -39.47 -23.07
CA LYS A 1083 -21.94 -40.63 -23.88
C LYS A 1083 -22.17 -41.88 -23.05
N GLU A 1084 -21.46 -42.03 -21.94
CA GLU A 1084 -21.60 -43.17 -21.02
C GLU A 1084 -22.79 -42.99 -20.09
N ILE A 1085 -22.99 -41.78 -19.56
CA ILE A 1085 -24.22 -41.42 -18.83
C ILE A 1085 -25.45 -41.63 -19.72
N GLY A 1086 -25.35 -41.29 -21.01
CA GLY A 1086 -26.41 -41.51 -22.00
C GLY A 1086 -26.71 -42.97 -22.33
N LYS A 1087 -25.82 -43.92 -22.03
CA LYS A 1087 -26.08 -45.36 -22.20
C LYS A 1087 -27.00 -45.92 -21.11
N ALA A 1088 -27.01 -45.30 -19.92
CA ALA A 1088 -27.88 -45.68 -18.82
C ALA A 1088 -29.29 -45.10 -19.03
N LYS A 1089 -30.14 -45.82 -19.78
CA LYS A 1089 -31.51 -45.41 -20.14
C LYS A 1089 -32.41 -45.05 -18.94
N GLY A 1090 -32.04 -45.44 -17.71
CA GLY A 1090 -32.74 -45.09 -16.48
C GLY A 1090 -32.43 -43.70 -15.91
N ILE A 1091 -31.42 -42.99 -16.40
CA ILE A 1091 -31.17 -41.58 -16.05
C ILE A 1091 -31.98 -40.71 -17.02
N GLY A 1092 -32.98 -40.00 -16.50
CA GLY A 1092 -33.81 -39.09 -17.29
C GLY A 1092 -32.98 -37.98 -17.95
N GLN A 1093 -33.44 -37.46 -19.09
CA GLN A 1093 -32.74 -36.40 -19.83
C GLN A 1093 -32.48 -35.15 -18.97
N GLU A 1094 -33.42 -34.81 -18.08
CA GLU A 1094 -33.30 -33.67 -17.16
C GLU A 1094 -32.16 -33.83 -16.16
N LEU A 1095 -32.11 -34.95 -15.42
CA LEU A 1095 -31.04 -35.24 -14.46
C LEU A 1095 -29.67 -35.36 -15.15
N ARG A 1096 -29.64 -35.97 -16.34
CA ARG A 1096 -28.44 -36.02 -17.18
C ARG A 1096 -27.97 -34.62 -17.57
N GLY A 1097 -28.89 -33.76 -18.00
CA GLY A 1097 -28.61 -32.37 -18.33
C GLY A 1097 -28.06 -31.58 -17.14
N GLN A 1098 -28.62 -31.79 -15.96
CA GLN A 1098 -28.15 -31.14 -14.72
C GLN A 1098 -26.73 -31.58 -14.34
N ILE A 1099 -26.43 -32.88 -14.35
CA ILE A 1099 -25.09 -33.40 -14.01
C ILE A 1099 -24.04 -32.90 -15.01
N VAL A 1100 -24.33 -33.00 -16.31
CA VAL A 1100 -23.40 -32.56 -17.37
C VAL A 1100 -23.23 -31.04 -17.33
N GLY A 1101 -24.32 -30.29 -17.12
CA GLY A 1101 -24.30 -28.82 -17.03
C GLY A 1101 -23.46 -28.34 -15.85
N VAL A 1102 -23.69 -28.88 -14.65
CA VAL A 1102 -22.91 -28.54 -13.44
C VAL A 1102 -21.44 -28.90 -13.62
N THR A 1103 -21.13 -30.05 -14.24
CA THR A 1103 -19.74 -30.45 -14.51
C THR A 1103 -19.05 -29.47 -15.46
N GLN A 1104 -19.67 -29.14 -16.59
CA GLN A 1104 -19.11 -28.21 -17.57
C GLN A 1104 -18.91 -26.82 -16.98
N GLU A 1105 -19.89 -26.35 -16.20
CA GLU A 1105 -19.84 -25.03 -15.58
C GLU A 1105 -18.76 -24.95 -14.49
N LEU A 1106 -18.68 -25.96 -13.60
CA LEU A 1106 -17.63 -26.04 -12.59
C LEU A 1106 -16.23 -26.10 -13.22
N THR A 1107 -16.04 -26.94 -14.23
CA THR A 1107 -14.75 -27.01 -14.95
C THR A 1107 -14.39 -25.66 -15.55
N GLY A 1108 -15.32 -25.00 -16.25
CA GLY A 1108 -15.08 -23.66 -16.83
C GLY A 1108 -14.79 -22.57 -15.80
N ASN A 1109 -15.31 -22.70 -14.58
CA ASN A 1109 -15.08 -21.77 -13.48
C ASN A 1109 -13.74 -22.03 -12.74
N LEU A 1110 -13.33 -23.28 -12.61
CA LEU A 1110 -12.16 -23.70 -11.83
C LEU A 1110 -10.85 -23.76 -12.66
N GLU A 1111 -10.90 -24.13 -13.94
CA GLU A 1111 -9.71 -24.21 -14.80
C GLU A 1111 -8.88 -22.91 -14.85
N PRO A 1112 -9.49 -21.70 -14.97
CA PRO A 1112 -8.72 -20.46 -14.97
C PRO A 1112 -7.92 -20.23 -13.70
N LEU A 1113 -8.43 -20.69 -12.55
CA LEU A 1113 -7.77 -20.53 -11.25
C LEU A 1113 -6.45 -21.33 -11.16
N GLN A 1114 -6.29 -22.39 -11.95
CA GLN A 1114 -5.01 -23.12 -12.05
C GLN A 1114 -3.88 -22.28 -12.68
N ARG A 1115 -4.23 -21.23 -13.43
CA ARG A 1115 -3.26 -20.33 -14.09
C ARG A 1115 -2.88 -19.15 -13.22
N ALA A 1116 -3.42 -19.05 -12.00
CA ALA A 1116 -3.10 -17.97 -11.08
C ALA A 1116 -1.61 -17.96 -10.73
N VAL A 1117 -0.99 -16.77 -10.74
CA VAL A 1117 0.43 -16.60 -10.41
C VAL A 1117 0.56 -15.97 -9.03
N THR A 1118 1.38 -16.57 -8.17
CA THR A 1118 1.79 -15.92 -6.91
C THR A 1118 2.92 -14.95 -7.22
N THR A 1119 2.66 -13.66 -7.07
CA THR A 1119 3.69 -12.64 -7.32
C THR A 1119 4.68 -12.63 -6.15
N PRO A 1120 5.98 -12.88 -6.38
CA PRO A 1120 6.96 -12.90 -5.31
C PRO A 1120 7.20 -11.49 -4.77
N VAL A 1121 6.92 -11.30 -3.47
CA VAL A 1121 7.23 -10.07 -2.72
C VAL A 1121 8.73 -9.95 -2.43
N VAL A 1122 9.43 -11.09 -2.37
CA VAL A 1122 10.88 -11.20 -2.14
C VAL A 1122 11.56 -11.64 -3.44
N LYS A 1123 12.33 -10.74 -4.05
CA LYS A 1123 13.21 -11.03 -5.20
C LYS A 1123 14.70 -10.93 -4.84
N ASP A 1124 15.05 -10.04 -3.91
CA ASP A 1124 16.41 -9.83 -3.43
C ASP A 1124 16.44 -9.91 -1.89
N ALA A 1125 16.54 -11.13 -1.37
CA ALA A 1125 16.49 -11.40 0.06
C ALA A 1125 17.68 -10.76 0.82
N GLU A 1126 18.85 -10.70 0.19
CA GLU A 1126 20.05 -10.13 0.80
C GLU A 1126 19.93 -8.62 0.95
N LYS A 1127 19.45 -7.93 -0.09
CA LYS A 1127 19.21 -6.49 -0.02
C LYS A 1127 18.22 -6.13 1.08
N MET A 1128 17.11 -6.88 1.19
CA MET A 1128 16.15 -6.66 2.28
C MET A 1128 16.74 -6.93 3.65
N ARG A 1129 17.56 -7.99 3.81
CA ARG A 1129 18.23 -8.32 5.07
C ARG A 1129 19.17 -7.20 5.51
N VAL A 1130 20.06 -6.76 4.62
CA VAL A 1130 21.01 -5.66 4.89
C VAL A 1130 20.27 -4.36 5.21
N ARG A 1131 19.20 -4.06 4.45
CA ARG A 1131 18.34 -2.91 4.71
C ARG A 1131 17.69 -2.97 6.09
N TYR A 1132 17.07 -4.10 6.44
CA TYR A 1132 16.42 -4.31 7.74
C TYR A 1132 17.42 -4.16 8.89
N GLU A 1133 18.58 -4.81 8.81
CA GLU A 1133 19.64 -4.69 9.83
C GLU A 1133 20.14 -3.26 10.01
N THR A 1134 20.27 -2.52 8.90
CA THR A 1134 20.65 -1.10 8.93
C THR A 1134 19.59 -0.26 9.63
N LEU A 1135 18.30 -0.48 9.31
CA LEU A 1135 17.19 0.23 9.94
C LEU A 1135 17.07 -0.08 11.44
N VAL A 1136 17.19 -1.35 11.83
CA VAL A 1136 17.17 -1.76 13.25
C VAL A 1136 18.33 -1.11 14.00
N THR A 1137 19.52 -1.08 13.41
CA THR A 1137 20.70 -0.45 14.02
C THR A 1137 20.50 1.06 14.22
N ASP A 1138 19.95 1.76 13.22
CA ASP A 1138 19.64 3.19 13.30
C ASP A 1138 18.60 3.49 14.39
N VAL A 1139 17.47 2.78 14.38
CA VAL A 1139 16.41 2.93 15.40
C VAL A 1139 16.96 2.61 16.79
N THR A 1140 17.75 1.55 16.95
CA THR A 1140 18.38 1.20 18.24
C THR A 1140 19.26 2.33 18.77
N LYS A 1141 20.06 2.96 17.90
CA LYS A 1141 20.88 4.11 18.28
C LYS A 1141 20.02 5.28 18.72
N ARG A 1142 18.96 5.60 17.98
CA ARG A 1142 18.03 6.70 18.32
C ARG A 1142 17.27 6.46 19.62
N VAL A 1143 16.81 5.23 19.88
CA VAL A 1143 16.22 4.84 21.17
C VAL A 1143 17.23 5.04 22.30
N THR A 1144 18.48 4.62 22.10
CA THR A 1144 19.56 4.78 23.10
C THR A 1144 19.90 6.24 23.37
N ASP A 1145 19.82 7.10 22.36
CA ASP A 1145 20.02 8.53 22.51
C ASP A 1145 18.80 9.19 23.19
N PHE A 1146 17.59 8.74 22.87
CA PHE A 1146 16.34 9.18 23.49
C PHE A 1146 16.28 8.87 24.98
N GLU A 1147 16.73 7.69 25.40
CA GLU A 1147 16.84 7.27 26.82
C GLU A 1147 17.70 8.22 27.68
N LYS A 1148 18.59 8.99 27.05
CA LYS A 1148 19.47 9.96 27.73
C LYS A 1148 18.88 11.37 27.79
N ILE A 1149 17.79 11.64 27.04
CA ILE A 1149 17.19 12.98 26.97
C ILE A 1149 16.52 13.29 28.30
N LYS A 1150 16.85 14.44 28.86
CA LYS A 1150 16.17 15.03 30.02
C LYS A 1150 15.57 16.36 29.59
N PRO A 1151 14.27 16.41 29.21
CA PRO A 1151 13.64 17.64 28.79
C PRO A 1151 13.70 18.68 29.92
N VAL A 1152 14.13 19.90 29.60
CA VAL A 1152 14.33 20.99 30.58
C VAL A 1152 13.29 22.10 30.46
N ASN A 1153 12.54 22.13 29.35
CA ASN A 1153 11.49 23.11 29.06
C ASN A 1153 10.42 22.53 28.12
N LEU A 1154 9.31 23.24 27.95
CA LEU A 1154 8.18 22.79 27.12
C LEU A 1154 8.59 22.48 25.67
N ASP A 1155 9.47 23.29 25.07
CA ASP A 1155 9.95 23.07 23.70
C ASP A 1155 10.74 21.76 23.57
N SER A 1156 11.58 21.45 24.56
CA SER A 1156 12.32 20.18 24.62
C SER A 1156 11.40 18.98 24.86
N TYR A 1157 10.29 19.16 25.60
CA TYR A 1157 9.25 18.13 25.74
C TYR A 1157 8.51 17.88 24.43
N ASN A 1158 8.07 18.94 23.74
CA ASN A 1158 7.39 18.83 22.45
C ASN A 1158 8.27 18.14 21.41
N LYS A 1159 9.56 18.46 21.38
CA LYS A 1159 10.53 17.77 20.52
C LYS A 1159 10.67 16.30 20.88
N ALA A 1160 10.81 15.97 22.17
CA ALA A 1160 10.90 14.58 22.61
C ALA A 1160 9.63 13.77 22.26
N ILE A 1161 8.43 14.36 22.40
CA ILE A 1161 7.17 13.71 22.01
C ILE A 1161 7.11 13.47 20.49
N ALA A 1162 7.55 14.44 19.68
CA ALA A 1162 7.62 14.27 18.22
C ALA A 1162 8.62 13.16 17.83
N ASP A 1163 9.79 13.13 18.46
CA ASP A 1163 10.80 12.09 18.23
C ASP A 1163 10.30 10.70 18.65
N LEU A 1164 9.57 10.61 19.76
CA LEU A 1164 8.90 9.39 20.23
C LEU A 1164 7.88 8.89 19.20
N ASN A 1165 6.98 9.75 18.74
CA ASN A 1165 5.97 9.41 17.74
C ASN A 1165 6.62 8.93 16.43
N ASN A 1166 7.71 9.58 16.00
CA ASN A 1166 8.45 9.17 14.83
C ASN A 1166 9.07 7.78 14.99
N MET A 1167 9.73 7.51 16.13
CA MET A 1167 10.28 6.17 16.41
C MET A 1167 9.21 5.07 16.46
N GLN A 1168 8.00 5.37 16.96
CA GLN A 1168 6.88 4.41 16.93
C GLN A 1168 6.44 4.05 15.51
N GLN A 1169 6.41 5.03 14.60
CA GLN A 1169 6.12 4.76 13.19
C GLN A 1169 7.23 3.97 12.50
N GLU A 1170 8.49 4.22 12.88
CA GLU A 1170 9.64 3.46 12.37
C GLU A 1170 9.64 2.00 12.86
N LEU A 1171 9.25 1.75 14.11
CA LEU A 1171 9.05 0.39 14.62
C LEU A 1171 7.90 -0.33 13.89
N THR A 1172 6.82 0.39 13.56
CA THR A 1172 5.72 -0.14 12.73
C THR A 1172 6.21 -0.51 11.33
N LEU A 1173 7.05 0.32 10.71
CA LEU A 1173 7.69 0.01 9.43
C LEU A 1173 8.58 -1.25 9.54
N LEU A 1174 9.39 -1.37 10.60
CA LEU A 1174 10.22 -2.55 10.84
C LEU A 1174 9.37 -3.82 10.98
N ARG A 1175 8.21 -3.75 11.65
CA ARG A 1175 7.26 -4.88 11.74
C ARG A 1175 6.80 -5.29 10.36
N ASN A 1176 6.36 -4.33 9.53
CA ASN A 1176 5.92 -4.60 8.16
C ASN A 1176 7.04 -5.23 7.33
N GLU A 1177 8.27 -4.72 7.44
CA GLU A 1177 9.41 -5.27 6.71
C GLU A 1177 9.73 -6.71 7.13
N LYS A 1178 9.68 -7.01 8.44
CA LYS A 1178 9.90 -8.36 8.95
C LYS A 1178 8.83 -9.34 8.49
N ILE A 1179 7.58 -8.89 8.43
CA ILE A 1179 6.48 -9.64 7.82
C ILE A 1179 6.82 -9.94 6.36
N ARG A 1180 7.16 -8.93 5.56
CA ARG A 1180 7.47 -9.06 4.11
C ARG A 1180 8.63 -10.01 3.83
N MET A 1181 9.68 -9.96 4.66
CA MET A 1181 10.84 -10.85 4.54
C MET A 1181 10.53 -12.31 4.90
N HIS A 1182 9.47 -12.56 5.67
CA HIS A 1182 9.12 -13.89 6.10
C HIS A 1182 8.41 -14.71 5.00
N THR A 1183 9.04 -15.83 4.64
CA THR A 1183 8.62 -16.71 3.53
C THR A 1183 8.13 -18.10 3.98
N ASP A 1184 8.35 -18.49 5.24
CA ASP A 1184 8.03 -19.84 5.75
C ASP A 1184 6.63 -19.88 6.37
N LYS A 1185 5.63 -20.33 5.59
CA LYS A 1185 4.22 -20.37 6.00
C LYS A 1185 3.95 -21.24 7.25
N ASP A 1186 4.86 -22.14 7.62
CA ASP A 1186 4.68 -23.06 8.75
C ASP A 1186 5.24 -22.51 10.07
N LYS A 1187 5.92 -21.35 10.05
CA LYS A 1187 6.52 -20.74 11.24
C LYS A 1187 5.90 -19.37 11.53
N ALA A 1188 5.81 -19.03 12.82
CA ALA A 1188 5.47 -17.67 13.23
C ALA A 1188 6.60 -16.70 12.86
N VAL A 1189 6.23 -15.45 12.56
CA VAL A 1189 7.22 -14.37 12.36
C VAL A 1189 7.83 -14.02 13.71
N ASP A 1190 9.17 -13.98 13.77
CA ASP A 1190 9.90 -13.55 14.96
C ASP A 1190 9.92 -12.02 15.05
N PHE A 1191 9.42 -11.45 16.13
CA PHE A 1191 9.43 -10.01 16.38
C PHE A 1191 10.31 -9.60 17.59
N SER A 1192 11.14 -10.51 18.11
CA SER A 1192 11.84 -10.34 19.40
C SER A 1192 12.72 -9.09 19.47
N ASP A 1193 13.39 -8.74 18.37
CA ASP A 1193 14.21 -7.53 18.22
C ASP A 1193 13.39 -6.24 18.29
N ILE A 1194 12.22 -6.21 17.65
CA ILE A 1194 11.31 -5.06 17.64
C ILE A 1194 10.63 -4.92 19.00
N GLU A 1195 10.13 -6.00 19.58
CA GLU A 1195 9.49 -5.99 20.90
C GLU A 1195 10.45 -5.50 22.00
N ALA A 1196 11.73 -5.84 21.91
CA ALA A 1196 12.76 -5.32 22.80
C ALA A 1196 12.92 -3.80 22.68
N LEU A 1197 12.89 -3.24 21.47
CA LEU A 1197 12.97 -1.80 21.23
C LEU A 1197 11.71 -1.06 21.67
N GLU A 1198 10.52 -1.62 21.42
CA GLU A 1198 9.25 -1.06 21.89
C GLU A 1198 9.20 -0.98 23.41
N LYS A 1199 9.65 -2.04 24.09
CA LYS A 1199 9.73 -2.07 25.55
C LYS A 1199 10.66 -0.99 26.09
N ARG A 1200 11.87 -0.86 25.54
CA ARG A 1200 12.83 0.20 25.91
C ARG A 1200 12.24 1.59 25.69
N LEU A 1201 11.57 1.80 24.56
CA LEU A 1201 10.94 3.07 24.25
C LEU A 1201 9.80 3.39 25.22
N GLN A 1202 9.01 2.39 25.61
CA GLN A 1202 7.95 2.52 26.62
C GLN A 1202 8.51 2.85 28.01
N GLU A 1203 9.62 2.23 28.41
CA GLU A 1203 10.31 2.52 29.67
C GLU A 1203 10.94 3.93 29.69
N ALA A 1204 11.31 4.46 28.53
CA ALA A 1204 11.87 5.79 28.36
C ALA A 1204 10.81 6.91 28.22
N GLN A 1205 9.52 6.59 28.26
CA GLN A 1205 8.46 7.61 28.18
C GLN A 1205 8.42 8.44 29.47
N PRO A 1206 8.46 9.78 29.39
CA PRO A 1206 8.50 10.67 30.55
C PRO A 1206 7.20 10.72 31.35
#